data_AF-A0A194VWT8-F1
#
_entry.id   AF-A0A194VWT8-F1
#
_cell.length_a   1.000
_cell.length_b   1.000
_cell.length_c   1.000
_cell.angle_alpha   90.00
_cell.angle_beta   90.00
_cell.angle_gamma   90.00
#
_symmetry.space_group_name_H-M   'P 1'
#
loop_
_entity.id
_entity.type
_entity.pdbx_description
1 polymer ?
#
loop_
_entity_poly.entity_id
_entity_poly.type
_entity_poly.pdbx_seq_one_letter_code
_entity_poly.pdbx_strand_id
1 'polypeptide(L)'
;MFSFLLLQCLLASILVQAVPTSHHDAGSSIQHTKKRDGTSTSSTSKLVFCHFMVGIVANRAGASDYDDDMTKAKELGIDAFALNIGTDSFTDEQLGYAYESAANNDMKVFISFDFNWFSPSTDAAKVGQMIAKYSNEPGQLLVDGKPFASSFSGDGLDVSSVKDAAGCELFFAPNFSPNATPDPDSIDGALNWMGWNTNGENKAPTGGVNVTVVEGDDTYRSWLSSKSYIAPISPWFSTHYGAEVSYSKNFVFPSDLLWYTRWNDVLTTSPEFVEIITWNDYGESHYIGPLSSTHDDDGASKWVNDMPHDGWRDLAKPFIAAYKAGATSVDDYITEDKIIYWYRPAPASVTCDSTDNTMKPGNNESGNYFEGKPNGWGDLKDSVFVVTLLTSAGTVTVTSGDNTQTFDAAAGASSFEVPLGVGQQKFSLTRDSKTVLEGTSLKDVIDSCPCGIYNFNAYVGTLPQGNLEPLGTAGLASFTVGLAVETCLPTPSLSLGSVVPTTLPTQFAPNSQQCASHRNNGGADWSFRGKFIIFNNRGLIHDHETDPIRDYDIDPVQGYNTDVISDYSTNCIYLYDSGSDSYERQSQQCSVNVCCGDGSTHFDGFTDWICSHSNLNLNRRGSGLQCGDKRFRRVVQFRGTLQLCLFARILSTRALYLHVVRNAHLVQCHGCARMSIGKRA
;
A
#
# COMPACT_ATOMS: atom_id res chain seq x y z
N MET A 1 43.63 -60.42 -2.21
CA MET A 1 43.18 -60.55 -3.61
C MET A 1 42.72 -59.14 -4.02
N PHE A 2 43.56 -58.25 -4.57
CA PHE A 2 44.44 -58.22 -5.77
C PHE A 2 43.68 -57.98 -7.11
N SER A 3 44.28 -57.13 -7.95
CA SER A 3 43.84 -56.67 -9.31
C SER A 3 42.58 -55.77 -9.33
N PHE A 4 42.56 -54.49 -9.74
CA PHE A 4 43.55 -53.55 -10.36
C PHE A 4 43.71 -53.58 -11.91
N LEU A 5 43.55 -52.39 -12.53
CA LEU A 5 43.95 -51.88 -13.89
C LEU A 5 43.16 -52.20 -15.19
N LEU A 6 42.81 -51.10 -15.89
CA LEU A 6 42.87 -50.73 -17.34
C LEU A 6 43.08 -51.82 -18.44
N LEU A 7 42.58 -51.68 -19.69
CA LEU A 7 43.04 -50.68 -20.69
C LEU A 7 42.12 -50.53 -21.95
N GLN A 8 42.49 -49.58 -22.82
CA GLN A 8 41.83 -49.03 -24.04
C GLN A 8 41.69 -49.97 -25.25
N CYS A 9 40.92 -49.51 -26.26
CA CYS A 9 41.33 -49.54 -27.67
C CYS A 9 40.72 -48.38 -28.49
N LEU A 10 41.49 -47.84 -29.45
CA LEU A 10 41.04 -46.88 -30.47
C LEU A 10 40.82 -47.58 -31.83
N LEU A 11 40.00 -46.97 -32.69
CA LEU A 11 40.16 -47.04 -34.15
C LEU A 11 39.63 -45.74 -34.78
N ALA A 12 40.24 -45.28 -35.88
CA ALA A 12 39.94 -43.98 -36.50
C ALA A 12 40.15 -43.99 -38.03
N SER A 13 39.31 -43.26 -38.77
CA SER A 13 39.44 -42.82 -40.19
C SER A 13 38.16 -42.08 -40.62
N ILE A 14 38.11 -41.13 -41.57
CA ILE A 14 39.09 -40.22 -42.20
C ILE A 14 38.28 -39.03 -42.82
N LEU A 15 38.90 -37.88 -43.11
CA LEU A 15 38.24 -36.69 -43.68
C LEU A 15 37.84 -36.85 -45.17
N VAL A 16 36.90 -36.02 -45.64
CA VAL A 16 37.12 -35.01 -46.71
C VAL A 16 35.96 -33.99 -46.72
N GLN A 17 36.26 -32.73 -47.06
CA GLN A 17 35.28 -31.63 -47.16
C GLN A 17 34.84 -31.37 -48.61
N ALA A 18 33.63 -30.86 -48.79
CA ALA A 18 33.27 -30.03 -49.96
C ALA A 18 32.13 -29.06 -49.61
N VAL A 19 32.31 -27.78 -49.92
CA VAL A 19 31.29 -26.73 -49.90
C VAL A 19 31.35 -26.03 -51.25
N PRO A 20 30.20 -25.74 -51.88
CA PRO A 20 30.12 -24.43 -52.54
C PRO A 20 28.76 -23.71 -52.41
N THR A 21 28.87 -22.38 -52.33
CA THR A 21 27.95 -21.35 -52.84
C THR A 21 26.50 -21.27 -52.33
N SER A 22 26.19 -20.11 -51.75
CA SER A 22 24.86 -19.54 -51.63
C SER A 22 24.32 -19.00 -52.96
N HIS A 23 23.00 -18.87 -53.05
CA HIS A 23 22.32 -17.90 -53.92
C HIS A 23 21.20 -17.23 -53.12
N HIS A 24 21.12 -15.89 -53.19
CA HIS A 24 19.91 -15.16 -52.86
C HIS A 24 18.94 -15.25 -54.04
N ASP A 25 17.62 -15.31 -53.79
CA ASP A 25 16.74 -14.16 -54.08
C ASP A 25 15.28 -14.36 -53.63
N ALA A 26 14.57 -13.22 -53.56
CA ALA A 26 13.11 -13.03 -53.63
C ALA A 26 12.19 -13.97 -52.82
N GLY A 27 11.53 -13.43 -51.79
CA GLY A 27 10.58 -14.14 -50.94
C GLY A 27 9.16 -14.34 -51.51
N SER A 28 8.37 -15.11 -50.79
CA SER A 28 6.91 -15.21 -50.96
C SER A 28 6.24 -15.46 -49.61
N SER A 29 5.09 -14.84 -49.37
CA SER A 29 4.36 -14.95 -48.11
C SER A 29 3.49 -16.22 -48.06
N ILE A 30 3.80 -17.14 -47.14
CA ILE A 30 2.97 -18.31 -46.88
C ILE A 30 2.14 -18.06 -45.62
N GLN A 31 0.83 -17.89 -45.80
CA GLN A 31 -0.12 -17.81 -44.71
C GLN A 31 -0.22 -19.17 -44.00
N HIS A 32 0.16 -19.24 -42.73
CA HIS A 32 -0.16 -20.39 -41.89
C HIS A 32 -1.65 -20.39 -41.56
N THR A 33 -2.43 -21.08 -42.40
CA THR A 33 -3.86 -21.35 -42.16
C THR A 33 -4.00 -22.28 -40.95
N LYS A 34 -4.21 -21.67 -39.76
CA LYS A 34 -4.36 -22.40 -38.50
C LYS A 34 -5.65 -23.24 -38.55
N LYS A 35 -5.50 -24.52 -38.90
CA LYS A 35 -6.60 -25.49 -38.95
C LYS A 35 -7.27 -25.58 -37.58
N ARG A 36 -8.56 -25.29 -37.52
CA ARG A 36 -9.39 -25.53 -36.32
C ARG A 36 -9.64 -27.03 -36.20
N ASP A 37 -8.93 -27.70 -35.29
CA ASP A 37 -9.43 -28.91 -34.65
C ASP A 37 -9.88 -28.51 -33.23
N GLY A 38 -11.08 -28.95 -32.85
CA GLY A 38 -11.74 -28.49 -31.63
C GLY A 38 -11.42 -29.37 -30.42
N THR A 39 -10.46 -28.93 -29.60
CA THR A 39 -10.29 -29.40 -28.22
C THR A 39 -10.63 -28.25 -27.27
N SER A 40 -11.62 -28.45 -26.41
CA SER A 40 -11.99 -27.53 -25.34
C SER A 40 -10.98 -27.62 -24.19
N THR A 41 -9.78 -27.07 -24.40
CA THR A 41 -8.93 -26.68 -23.28
C THR A 41 -9.60 -25.50 -22.60
N SER A 42 -10.29 -25.76 -21.48
CA SER A 42 -10.53 -24.68 -20.52
C SER A 42 -9.18 -24.34 -19.92
N SER A 43 -8.51 -23.34 -20.49
CA SER A 43 -7.45 -22.63 -19.81
C SER A 43 -8.13 -21.72 -18.80
N THR A 44 -8.18 -22.16 -17.53
CA THR A 44 -8.49 -21.27 -16.41
C THR A 44 -7.49 -20.13 -16.48
N SER A 45 -7.98 -18.96 -16.85
CA SER A 45 -7.12 -17.81 -17.16
C SER A 45 -6.55 -17.31 -15.86
N LYS A 46 -5.23 -17.38 -15.70
CA LYS A 46 -4.54 -16.80 -14.55
C LYS A 46 -4.71 -15.29 -14.59
N LEU A 47 -5.54 -14.77 -13.69
CA LEU A 47 -5.76 -13.33 -13.54
C LEU A 47 -4.92 -12.79 -12.38
N VAL A 48 -4.50 -11.53 -12.53
CA VAL A 48 -3.91 -10.73 -11.47
C VAL A 48 -4.80 -9.51 -11.26
N PHE A 49 -5.31 -9.36 -10.04
CA PHE A 49 -6.07 -8.20 -9.60
C PHE A 49 -5.16 -7.28 -8.78
N CYS A 50 -5.58 -6.03 -8.59
CA CYS A 50 -4.95 -5.13 -7.63
C CYS A 50 -6.02 -4.34 -6.88
N HIS A 51 -5.90 -4.27 -5.55
CA HIS A 51 -6.92 -3.71 -4.68
C HIS A 51 -6.82 -2.17 -4.65
N PHE A 52 -7.92 -1.47 -4.92
CA PHE A 52 -7.94 -0.01 -5.13
C PHE A 52 -8.93 0.65 -4.19
N MET A 53 -8.45 1.56 -3.34
CA MET A 53 -9.25 2.29 -2.37
C MET A 53 -10.02 3.44 -3.05
N VAL A 54 -11.35 3.30 -3.16
CA VAL A 54 -12.21 4.36 -3.71
C VAL A 54 -12.47 5.47 -2.66
N GLY A 55 -12.44 5.12 -1.37
CA GLY A 55 -12.70 6.06 -0.26
C GLY A 55 -11.77 7.28 -0.19
N ILE A 56 -10.60 7.24 -0.84
CA ILE A 56 -9.62 8.35 -0.85
C ILE A 56 -9.58 9.14 -2.16
N VAL A 57 -10.47 8.86 -3.14
CA VAL A 57 -10.43 9.52 -4.47
C VAL A 57 -11.67 10.38 -4.76
N ALA A 58 -12.31 10.90 -3.72
CA ALA A 58 -13.49 11.77 -3.81
C ALA A 58 -13.27 13.00 -4.71
N ASN A 59 -12.05 13.52 -4.77
CA ASN A 59 -11.65 14.67 -5.59
C ASN A 59 -11.51 14.41 -7.11
N ARG A 60 -11.59 13.17 -7.60
CA ARG A 60 -11.53 12.89 -9.06
C ARG A 60 -12.80 13.39 -9.75
N ALA A 61 -12.64 14.15 -10.83
CA ALA A 61 -13.72 14.88 -11.50
C ALA A 61 -14.17 14.25 -12.83
N GLY A 62 -13.60 13.09 -13.21
CA GLY A 62 -14.03 12.32 -14.37
C GLY A 62 -13.20 11.05 -14.58
N ALA A 63 -13.62 10.23 -15.55
CA ALA A 63 -12.95 8.99 -15.93
C ALA A 63 -11.46 9.17 -16.28
N SER A 64 -11.10 10.30 -16.90
CA SER A 64 -9.71 10.61 -17.28
C SER A 64 -8.73 10.60 -16.10
N ASP A 65 -9.21 10.86 -14.89
CA ASP A 65 -8.38 10.93 -13.69
C ASP A 65 -7.97 9.53 -13.19
N TYR A 66 -8.47 8.47 -13.82
CA TYR A 66 -8.09 7.06 -13.64
C TYR A 66 -7.25 6.50 -14.79
N ASP A 67 -7.13 7.19 -15.95
CA ASP A 67 -6.53 6.61 -17.16
C ASP A 67 -5.05 6.23 -16.99
N ASP A 68 -4.29 7.02 -16.23
CA ASP A 68 -2.90 6.75 -15.88
C ASP A 68 -2.76 5.53 -14.95
N ASP A 69 -3.68 5.33 -14.01
CA ASP A 69 -3.71 4.15 -13.13
C ASP A 69 -4.02 2.88 -13.96
N MET A 70 -5.07 2.94 -14.79
CA MET A 70 -5.47 1.84 -15.68
C MET A 70 -4.34 1.44 -16.63
N THR A 71 -3.68 2.44 -17.24
CA THR A 71 -2.57 2.21 -18.18
C THR A 71 -1.37 1.58 -17.48
N LYS A 72 -0.93 2.13 -16.34
CA LYS A 72 0.22 1.60 -15.60
C LYS A 72 -0.04 0.19 -15.06
N ALA A 73 -1.25 -0.10 -14.56
CA ALA A 73 -1.62 -1.44 -14.12
C ALA A 73 -1.64 -2.45 -15.27
N LYS A 74 -2.24 -2.08 -16.41
CA LYS A 74 -2.24 -2.91 -17.63
C LYS A 74 -0.83 -3.18 -18.16
N GLU A 75 0.06 -2.20 -18.10
CA GLU A 75 1.48 -2.37 -18.48
C GLU A 75 2.28 -3.29 -17.54
N LEU A 76 1.81 -3.56 -16.32
CA LEU A 76 2.34 -4.63 -15.47
C LEU A 76 1.75 -6.00 -15.79
N GLY A 77 0.64 -6.05 -16.53
CA GLY A 77 -0.13 -7.27 -16.76
C GLY A 77 -1.20 -7.56 -15.70
N ILE A 78 -1.58 -6.58 -14.88
CA ILE A 78 -2.78 -6.64 -14.02
C ILE A 78 -4.01 -6.63 -14.94
N ASP A 79 -5.00 -7.49 -14.68
CA ASP A 79 -6.22 -7.62 -15.48
C ASP A 79 -7.34 -6.71 -14.98
N ALA A 80 -7.44 -6.50 -13.66
CA ALA A 80 -8.49 -5.68 -13.07
C ALA A 80 -8.08 -4.97 -11.76
N PHE A 81 -8.72 -3.84 -11.46
CA PHE A 81 -8.76 -3.33 -10.09
C PHE A 81 -9.96 -3.88 -9.33
N ALA A 82 -9.73 -4.28 -8.07
CA ALA A 82 -10.78 -4.56 -7.09
C ALA A 82 -11.12 -3.23 -6.39
N LEU A 83 -12.21 -2.59 -6.78
CA LEU A 83 -12.63 -1.27 -6.29
C LEU A 83 -13.24 -1.41 -4.89
N ASN A 84 -12.43 -1.15 -3.86
CA ASN A 84 -12.83 -1.14 -2.47
C ASN A 84 -13.75 0.06 -2.19
N ILE A 85 -14.97 -0.20 -1.72
CA ILE A 85 -15.96 0.83 -1.44
C ILE A 85 -16.51 0.76 -0.01
N GLY A 86 -16.58 1.93 0.63
CA GLY A 86 -17.46 2.22 1.75
C GLY A 86 -18.86 2.65 1.28
N THR A 87 -19.61 3.29 2.17
CA THR A 87 -20.98 3.78 1.90
C THR A 87 -21.05 5.27 1.59
N ASP A 88 -19.95 5.86 1.14
CA ASP A 88 -19.76 7.28 0.95
C ASP A 88 -20.65 7.88 -0.15
N SER A 89 -20.97 9.17 -0.01
CA SER A 89 -21.89 9.86 -0.93
C SER A 89 -21.36 10.00 -2.36
N PHE A 90 -20.04 9.94 -2.55
CA PHE A 90 -19.37 10.00 -3.85
C PHE A 90 -19.11 8.61 -4.47
N THR A 91 -19.32 7.50 -3.74
CA THR A 91 -18.98 6.15 -4.20
C THR A 91 -19.64 5.81 -5.54
N ASP A 92 -20.91 6.16 -5.73
CA ASP A 92 -21.67 5.86 -6.96
C ASP A 92 -21.17 6.65 -8.19
N GLU A 93 -20.64 7.85 -7.97
CA GLU A 93 -20.01 8.71 -8.99
C GLU A 93 -18.61 8.19 -9.35
N GLN A 94 -17.78 7.90 -8.34
CA GLN A 94 -16.42 7.39 -8.54
C GLN A 94 -16.39 5.98 -9.16
N LEU A 95 -17.33 5.10 -8.81
CA LEU A 95 -17.54 3.84 -9.54
C LEU A 95 -17.88 4.10 -11.02
N GLY A 96 -18.71 5.11 -11.33
CA GLY A 96 -19.00 5.50 -12.71
C GLY A 96 -17.74 5.86 -13.49
N TYR A 97 -16.90 6.75 -12.94
CA TYR A 97 -15.64 7.17 -13.56
C TYR A 97 -14.63 6.01 -13.69
N ALA A 98 -14.51 5.13 -12.68
CA ALA A 98 -13.62 3.98 -12.73
C ALA A 98 -14.04 2.94 -13.79
N TYR A 99 -15.34 2.64 -13.92
CA TYR A 99 -15.85 1.72 -14.94
C TYR A 99 -15.75 2.28 -16.36
N GLU A 100 -15.97 3.59 -16.56
CA GLU A 100 -15.75 4.27 -17.85
C GLU A 100 -14.26 4.26 -18.25
N SER A 101 -13.36 4.60 -17.33
CA SER A 101 -11.91 4.56 -17.59
C SER A 101 -11.41 3.15 -17.89
N ALA A 102 -11.89 2.14 -17.16
CA ALA A 102 -11.57 0.74 -17.44
C ALA A 102 -12.01 0.34 -18.86
N ALA A 103 -13.19 0.76 -19.30
CA ALA A 103 -13.65 0.54 -20.67
C ALA A 103 -12.77 1.28 -21.71
N ASN A 104 -12.42 2.54 -21.46
CA ASN A 104 -11.61 3.36 -22.37
C ASN A 104 -10.19 2.83 -22.58
N ASN A 105 -9.58 2.28 -21.53
CA ASN A 105 -8.21 1.75 -21.56
C ASN A 105 -8.13 0.23 -21.84
N ASP A 106 -9.27 -0.43 -22.07
CA ASP A 106 -9.40 -1.88 -22.23
C ASP A 106 -8.80 -2.64 -21.01
N MET A 107 -9.03 -2.08 -19.82
CA MET A 107 -8.84 -2.70 -18.50
C MET A 107 -10.16 -3.33 -18.02
N LYS A 108 -10.14 -3.99 -16.86
CA LYS A 108 -11.36 -4.39 -16.16
C LYS A 108 -11.38 -3.85 -14.73
N VAL A 109 -12.55 -3.86 -14.12
CA VAL A 109 -12.79 -3.53 -12.71
C VAL A 109 -13.89 -4.44 -12.15
N PHE A 110 -13.91 -4.60 -10.84
CA PHE A 110 -15.03 -5.18 -10.10
C PHE A 110 -15.16 -4.51 -8.73
N ILE A 111 -16.32 -4.62 -8.11
CA ILE A 111 -16.58 -4.05 -6.79
C ILE A 111 -16.08 -5.01 -5.70
N SER A 112 -15.35 -4.45 -4.73
CA SER A 112 -15.03 -5.06 -3.44
C SER A 112 -15.76 -4.30 -2.33
N PHE A 113 -16.83 -4.87 -1.79
CA PHE A 113 -17.61 -4.23 -0.71
C PHE A 113 -16.86 -4.28 0.62
N ASP A 114 -16.64 -3.15 1.30
CA ASP A 114 -16.02 -3.15 2.64
C ASP A 114 -17.07 -3.28 3.76
N PHE A 115 -17.07 -4.43 4.45
CA PHE A 115 -17.96 -4.71 5.57
C PHE A 115 -17.53 -4.08 6.91
N ASN A 116 -16.54 -3.18 6.92
CA ASN A 116 -16.44 -2.13 7.94
C ASN A 116 -17.57 -1.08 7.80
N TRP A 117 -18.15 -0.92 6.60
CA TRP A 117 -19.18 0.08 6.28
C TRP A 117 -20.53 -0.54 5.85
N PHE A 118 -20.50 -1.72 5.22
CA PHE A 118 -21.69 -2.51 4.92
C PHE A 118 -22.00 -3.49 6.05
N SER A 119 -23.29 -3.74 6.32
CA SER A 119 -23.73 -4.72 7.32
C SER A 119 -24.09 -6.06 6.67
N PRO A 120 -23.47 -7.19 7.06
CA PRO A 120 -23.78 -8.49 6.44
C PRO A 120 -25.21 -8.96 6.77
N SER A 121 -25.78 -8.51 7.89
CA SER A 121 -27.12 -8.90 8.34
C SER A 121 -28.27 -8.10 7.72
N THR A 122 -28.00 -6.96 7.08
CA THR A 122 -29.03 -6.06 6.51
C THR A 122 -28.82 -5.70 5.04
N ASP A 123 -27.57 -5.66 4.56
CA ASP A 123 -27.25 -4.98 3.30
C ASP A 123 -27.18 -5.92 2.08
N ALA A 124 -27.49 -7.22 2.23
CA ALA A 124 -27.43 -8.19 1.12
C ALA A 124 -28.19 -7.72 -0.14
N ALA A 125 -29.38 -7.14 0.01
CA ALA A 125 -30.15 -6.60 -1.10
C ALA A 125 -29.52 -5.32 -1.71
N LYS A 126 -28.83 -4.50 -0.91
CA LYS A 126 -28.12 -3.27 -1.32
C LYS A 126 -26.84 -3.62 -2.09
N VAL A 127 -26.09 -4.62 -1.61
CA VAL A 127 -24.93 -5.20 -2.31
C VAL A 127 -25.36 -5.75 -3.67
N GLY A 128 -26.40 -6.59 -3.71
CA GLY A 128 -26.93 -7.14 -4.96
C GLY A 128 -27.42 -6.07 -5.95
N GLN A 129 -28.14 -5.05 -5.49
CA GLN A 129 -28.59 -3.94 -6.34
C GLN A 129 -27.43 -3.12 -6.92
N MET A 130 -26.35 -2.93 -6.17
CA MET A 130 -25.15 -2.24 -6.68
C MET A 130 -24.39 -3.09 -7.70
N ILE A 131 -24.28 -4.40 -7.47
CA ILE A 131 -23.77 -5.36 -8.48
C ILE A 131 -24.63 -5.29 -9.75
N ALA A 132 -25.97 -5.31 -9.63
CA ALA A 132 -26.88 -5.22 -10.78
C ALA A 132 -26.60 -3.97 -11.63
N LYS A 133 -26.39 -2.81 -11.01
CA LYS A 133 -26.09 -1.54 -11.70
C LYS A 133 -24.86 -1.63 -12.61
N TYR A 134 -23.74 -2.16 -12.10
CA TYR A 134 -22.47 -2.17 -12.84
C TYR A 134 -22.20 -3.45 -13.64
N SER A 135 -22.96 -4.52 -13.39
CA SER A 135 -22.79 -5.86 -14.01
C SER A 135 -22.76 -5.90 -15.55
N ASN A 136 -23.31 -4.89 -16.22
CA ASN A 136 -23.40 -4.82 -17.68
C ASN A 136 -22.46 -3.76 -18.30
N GLU A 137 -21.68 -3.04 -17.49
CA GLU A 137 -20.76 -2.01 -17.98
C GLU A 137 -19.55 -2.63 -18.71
N PRO A 138 -19.02 -2.04 -19.80
CA PRO A 138 -17.90 -2.64 -20.54
C PRO A 138 -16.58 -2.77 -19.73
N GLY A 139 -16.47 -2.03 -18.63
CA GLY A 139 -15.39 -2.15 -17.65
C GLY A 139 -15.51 -3.35 -16.70
N GLN A 140 -16.68 -4.01 -16.59
CA GLN A 140 -16.90 -5.11 -15.65
C GLN A 140 -16.02 -6.32 -15.97
N LEU A 141 -15.29 -6.83 -14.97
CA LEU A 141 -14.63 -8.13 -15.05
C LEU A 141 -15.67 -9.26 -15.14
N LEU A 142 -15.51 -10.15 -16.11
CA LEU A 142 -16.29 -11.38 -16.24
C LEU A 142 -15.39 -12.61 -16.04
N VAL A 143 -15.84 -13.56 -15.20
CA VAL A 143 -15.21 -14.88 -15.02
C VAL A 143 -16.28 -15.94 -15.30
N ASP A 144 -15.97 -16.94 -16.12
CA ASP A 144 -16.93 -17.90 -16.69
C ASP A 144 -18.17 -17.26 -17.37
N GLY A 145 -18.04 -16.00 -17.79
CA GLY A 145 -19.14 -15.21 -18.37
C GLY A 145 -20.06 -14.52 -17.35
N LYS A 146 -19.84 -14.77 -16.04
CA LYS A 146 -20.52 -14.12 -14.91
C LYS A 146 -19.84 -12.81 -14.55
N PRO A 147 -20.55 -11.73 -14.16
CA PRO A 147 -19.97 -10.60 -13.45
C PRO A 147 -19.24 -11.07 -12.19
N PHE A 148 -18.05 -10.52 -11.96
CA PHE A 148 -17.25 -10.78 -10.77
C PHE A 148 -17.49 -9.71 -9.69
N ALA A 149 -17.53 -10.11 -8.43
CA ALA A 149 -17.47 -9.21 -7.27
C ALA A 149 -16.83 -9.89 -6.05
N SER A 150 -16.25 -9.10 -5.15
CA SER A 150 -15.62 -9.55 -3.91
C SER A 150 -16.05 -8.68 -2.72
N SER A 151 -15.40 -8.86 -1.58
CA SER A 151 -15.55 -8.00 -0.41
C SER A 151 -14.29 -8.01 0.43
N PHE A 152 -14.12 -6.97 1.25
CA PHE A 152 -13.31 -7.06 2.47
C PHE A 152 -14.24 -7.45 3.64
N SER A 153 -13.92 -8.54 4.33
CA SER A 153 -14.78 -9.15 5.36
C SER A 153 -16.20 -9.48 4.83
N GLY A 154 -17.19 -9.59 5.72
CA GLY A 154 -18.60 -9.81 5.37
C GLY A 154 -19.14 -11.21 5.69
N ASP A 155 -18.41 -12.02 6.47
CA ASP A 155 -18.89 -13.31 6.97
C ASP A 155 -20.32 -13.22 7.53
N GLY A 156 -21.17 -14.19 7.16
CA GLY A 156 -22.59 -14.21 7.53
C GLY A 156 -23.54 -13.43 6.61
N LEU A 157 -23.04 -12.78 5.56
CA LEU A 157 -23.86 -12.17 4.50
C LEU A 157 -24.74 -13.20 3.79
N ASP A 158 -26.03 -12.88 3.58
CA ASP A 158 -26.92 -13.72 2.78
C ASP A 158 -26.61 -13.59 1.27
N VAL A 159 -25.67 -14.42 0.80
CA VAL A 159 -25.26 -14.51 -0.61
C VAL A 159 -26.43 -14.95 -1.53
N SER A 160 -27.48 -15.61 -1.02
CA SER A 160 -28.68 -15.89 -1.82
C SER A 160 -29.44 -14.59 -2.08
N SER A 161 -29.71 -13.79 -1.04
CA SER A 161 -30.32 -12.46 -1.21
C SER A 161 -29.46 -11.51 -2.05
N VAL A 162 -28.13 -11.61 -2.00
CA VAL A 162 -27.24 -10.88 -2.94
C VAL A 162 -27.50 -11.31 -4.38
N LYS A 163 -27.50 -12.62 -4.67
CA LYS A 163 -27.68 -13.17 -6.02
C LYS A 163 -29.10 -12.89 -6.57
N ASP A 164 -30.13 -13.01 -5.74
CA ASP A 164 -31.51 -12.66 -6.08
C ASP A 164 -31.68 -11.16 -6.37
N ALA A 165 -31.06 -10.27 -5.58
CA ALA A 165 -31.11 -8.82 -5.79
C ALA A 165 -30.21 -8.34 -6.95
N ALA A 166 -29.16 -9.09 -7.29
CA ALA A 166 -28.32 -8.84 -8.45
C ALA A 166 -29.01 -9.24 -9.78
N GLY A 167 -29.93 -10.21 -9.75
CA GLY A 167 -30.73 -10.63 -10.91
C GLY A 167 -29.92 -11.28 -12.04
N CYS A 168 -28.70 -11.70 -11.79
CA CYS A 168 -27.77 -12.28 -12.77
C CYS A 168 -26.98 -13.45 -12.15
N GLU A 169 -26.38 -14.30 -12.99
CA GLU A 169 -25.42 -15.30 -12.52
C GLU A 169 -24.12 -14.61 -12.12
N LEU A 170 -23.95 -14.37 -10.83
CA LEU A 170 -22.80 -13.69 -10.20
C LEU A 170 -21.69 -14.70 -9.85
N PHE A 171 -20.42 -14.33 -10.11
CA PHE A 171 -19.25 -14.96 -9.52
C PHE A 171 -18.86 -14.15 -8.27
N PHE A 172 -19.18 -14.68 -7.08
CA PHE A 172 -18.87 -13.99 -5.82
C PHE A 172 -17.68 -14.64 -5.10
N ALA A 173 -16.62 -13.86 -4.88
CA ALA A 173 -15.39 -14.31 -4.24
C ALA A 173 -14.95 -13.38 -3.09
N PRO A 174 -15.66 -13.41 -1.95
CA PRO A 174 -15.42 -12.49 -0.83
C PRO A 174 -14.20 -12.87 0.03
N ASN A 175 -13.73 -11.93 0.84
CA ASN A 175 -12.85 -12.19 1.99
C ASN A 175 -13.67 -12.71 3.19
N PHE A 176 -14.21 -13.93 3.04
CA PHE A 176 -14.87 -14.67 4.12
C PHE A 176 -13.85 -15.62 4.78
N SER A 177 -13.93 -15.77 6.10
CA SER A 177 -13.00 -16.58 6.86
C SER A 177 -13.48 -18.04 7.00
N PRO A 178 -12.58 -19.04 6.85
CA PRO A 178 -12.90 -20.45 7.11
C PRO A 178 -13.45 -20.75 8.52
N ASN A 179 -13.24 -19.84 9.47
CA ASN A 179 -13.67 -19.99 10.86
C ASN A 179 -15.11 -19.51 11.10
N ALA A 180 -15.55 -18.42 10.45
CA ALA A 180 -16.89 -17.88 10.59
C ALA A 180 -17.86 -18.40 9.51
N THR A 181 -17.36 -18.65 8.30
CA THR A 181 -18.10 -19.32 7.21
C THR A 181 -17.49 -20.71 6.93
N PRO A 182 -17.67 -21.72 7.80
CA PRO A 182 -17.05 -23.05 7.63
C PRO A 182 -17.61 -23.85 6.43
N ASP A 183 -18.72 -23.41 5.84
CA ASP A 183 -19.33 -23.99 4.64
C ASP A 183 -19.28 -22.96 3.49
N PRO A 184 -18.42 -23.15 2.47
CA PRO A 184 -18.28 -22.22 1.36
C PRO A 184 -19.28 -22.49 0.22
N ASP A 185 -20.31 -23.35 0.37
CA ASP A 185 -21.15 -23.74 -0.77
C ASP A 185 -21.86 -22.58 -1.49
N SER A 186 -22.16 -21.48 -0.79
CA SER A 186 -22.83 -20.29 -1.34
C SER A 186 -21.96 -19.38 -2.24
N ILE A 187 -20.64 -19.41 -2.06
CA ILE A 187 -19.65 -18.55 -2.76
C ILE A 187 -18.97 -19.31 -3.92
N ASP A 188 -18.53 -18.58 -4.95
CA ASP A 188 -17.91 -19.17 -6.15
C ASP A 188 -16.38 -19.34 -5.97
N GLY A 189 -15.78 -18.48 -5.14
CA GLY A 189 -14.41 -18.58 -4.64
C GLY A 189 -14.24 -17.79 -3.34
N ALA A 190 -13.01 -17.54 -2.90
CA ALA A 190 -12.73 -16.56 -1.83
C ALA A 190 -11.37 -15.87 -1.98
N LEU A 191 -11.29 -14.65 -1.44
CA LEU A 191 -10.06 -13.88 -1.22
C LEU A 191 -9.49 -14.22 0.15
N ASN A 192 -8.24 -14.65 0.21
CA ASN A 192 -7.48 -14.59 1.46
C ASN A 192 -6.85 -13.19 1.56
N TRP A 193 -7.14 -12.44 2.62
CA TRP A 193 -6.53 -11.11 2.84
C TRP A 193 -5.12 -11.15 3.43
N MET A 194 -4.65 -12.30 3.90
CA MET A 194 -3.46 -12.43 4.75
C MET A 194 -2.15 -12.32 3.93
N GLY A 195 -1.89 -11.13 3.37
CA GLY A 195 -0.71 -10.83 2.55
C GLY A 195 0.62 -10.79 3.29
N TRP A 196 0.60 -10.84 4.63
CA TRP A 196 1.78 -10.83 5.50
C TRP A 196 1.68 -11.87 6.62
N ASN A 197 2.81 -12.16 7.26
CA ASN A 197 2.84 -13.00 8.45
C ASN A 197 2.16 -12.29 9.64
N THR A 198 1.38 -13.03 10.42
CA THR A 198 0.50 -12.47 11.47
C THR A 198 0.45 -13.36 12.70
N ASN A 199 -0.07 -12.87 13.83
CA ASN A 199 -0.46 -13.71 14.96
C ASN A 199 -1.68 -14.61 14.69
N GLY A 200 -2.37 -14.42 13.55
CA GLY A 200 -3.61 -15.11 13.19
C GLY A 200 -4.88 -14.30 13.43
N GLU A 201 -4.77 -13.10 13.99
CA GLU A 201 -5.87 -12.19 14.36
C GLU A 201 -5.71 -10.82 13.65
N ASN A 202 -5.09 -10.83 12.47
CA ASN A 202 -4.76 -9.64 11.68
C ASN A 202 -3.94 -8.60 12.47
N LYS A 203 -2.93 -9.06 13.22
CA LYS A 203 -1.91 -8.26 13.94
C LYS A 203 -0.51 -8.84 13.75
N ALA A 204 0.52 -8.06 14.07
CA ALA A 204 1.91 -8.52 14.08
C ALA A 204 2.08 -9.80 14.93
N PRO A 205 2.99 -10.72 14.57
CA PRO A 205 3.31 -11.90 15.38
C PRO A 205 3.55 -11.55 16.86
N THR A 206 2.97 -12.32 17.77
CA THR A 206 3.06 -12.03 19.21
C THR A 206 2.95 -13.28 20.05
N GLY A 207 3.52 -13.27 21.25
CA GLY A 207 3.54 -14.43 22.16
C GLY A 207 4.27 -15.68 21.64
N GLY A 208 4.97 -15.57 20.50
CA GLY A 208 5.53 -16.72 19.77
C GLY A 208 4.58 -17.35 18.75
N VAL A 209 3.40 -16.77 18.52
CA VAL A 209 2.47 -17.16 17.46
C VAL A 209 2.81 -16.38 16.18
N ASN A 210 3.06 -17.11 15.11
CA ASN A 210 3.32 -16.60 13.76
C ASN A 210 2.68 -17.55 12.75
N VAL A 211 1.61 -17.13 12.11
CA VAL A 211 1.00 -17.78 10.94
C VAL A 211 1.59 -17.13 9.69
N THR A 212 2.19 -17.94 8.81
CA THR A 212 2.78 -17.45 7.57
C THR A 212 1.78 -17.34 6.43
N VAL A 213 2.03 -16.47 5.46
CA VAL A 213 1.19 -16.28 4.27
C VAL A 213 0.84 -17.62 3.58
N VAL A 214 1.81 -18.54 3.48
CA VAL A 214 1.63 -19.86 2.86
C VAL A 214 0.73 -20.80 3.69
N GLU A 215 0.81 -20.75 5.02
CA GLU A 215 -0.11 -21.48 5.91
C GLU A 215 -1.55 -20.92 5.82
N GLY A 216 -1.68 -19.60 5.60
CA GLY A 216 -2.95 -18.97 5.24
C GLY A 216 -3.51 -19.51 3.93
N ASP A 217 -2.69 -19.54 2.87
CA ASP A 217 -3.10 -20.14 1.59
C ASP A 217 -3.55 -21.60 1.75
N ASP A 218 -2.80 -22.42 2.48
CA ASP A 218 -3.15 -23.84 2.69
C ASP A 218 -4.47 -23.98 3.46
N THR A 219 -4.74 -23.08 4.40
CA THR A 219 -6.00 -23.04 5.13
C THR A 219 -7.17 -22.71 4.19
N TYR A 220 -7.04 -21.67 3.36
CA TYR A 220 -8.08 -21.30 2.38
C TYR A 220 -8.27 -22.35 1.28
N ARG A 221 -7.18 -22.89 0.70
CA ARG A 221 -7.24 -23.97 -0.30
C ARG A 221 -7.91 -25.23 0.25
N SER A 222 -7.62 -25.60 1.49
CA SER A 222 -8.23 -26.75 2.18
C SER A 222 -9.73 -26.55 2.41
N TRP A 223 -10.14 -25.34 2.79
CA TRP A 223 -11.55 -24.97 2.99
C TRP A 223 -12.35 -24.91 1.67
N LEU A 224 -11.82 -24.22 0.65
CA LEU A 224 -12.47 -24.05 -0.65
C LEU A 224 -12.54 -25.36 -1.47
N SER A 225 -11.62 -26.29 -1.23
CA SER A 225 -11.52 -27.63 -1.85
C SER A 225 -11.36 -27.63 -3.38
N SER A 226 -12.40 -27.25 -4.12
CA SER A 226 -12.39 -27.10 -5.58
C SER A 226 -13.05 -25.80 -6.09
N LYS A 227 -13.36 -24.86 -5.19
CA LYS A 227 -13.79 -23.49 -5.51
C LYS A 227 -12.56 -22.61 -5.76
N SER A 228 -12.73 -21.51 -6.49
CA SER A 228 -11.60 -20.67 -6.92
C SER A 228 -10.92 -19.96 -5.75
N TYR A 229 -9.60 -19.84 -5.82
CA TYR A 229 -8.78 -19.22 -4.78
C TYR A 229 -8.05 -17.98 -5.31
N ILE A 230 -8.21 -16.85 -4.61
CA ILE A 230 -7.45 -15.62 -4.85
C ILE A 230 -6.35 -15.52 -3.77
N ALA A 231 -5.10 -15.63 -4.20
CA ALA A 231 -3.93 -15.57 -3.33
C ALA A 231 -3.50 -14.11 -3.10
N PRO A 232 -3.30 -13.65 -1.84
CA PRO A 232 -2.82 -12.31 -1.58
C PRO A 232 -1.33 -12.20 -1.85
N ILE A 233 -0.91 -11.02 -2.31
CA ILE A 233 0.49 -10.63 -2.36
C ILE A 233 0.61 -9.13 -2.03
N SER A 234 1.56 -8.77 -1.17
CA SER A 234 1.79 -7.39 -0.75
C SER A 234 3.27 -7.16 -0.42
N PRO A 235 3.83 -5.95 -0.64
CA PRO A 235 5.25 -5.73 -0.44
C PRO A 235 5.65 -5.36 1.00
N TRP A 236 4.80 -4.60 1.69
CA TRP A 236 5.13 -3.96 2.97
C TRP A 236 3.86 -3.71 3.80
N PHE A 237 3.97 -3.35 5.07
CA PHE A 237 2.86 -2.80 5.85
C PHE A 237 3.39 -1.86 6.93
N SER A 238 2.87 -0.64 6.98
CA SER A 238 3.13 0.32 8.06
C SER A 238 2.01 1.34 8.12
N THR A 239 1.37 1.48 9.28
CA THR A 239 0.34 2.49 9.53
C THR A 239 0.59 3.20 10.85
N HIS A 240 0.33 4.51 10.91
CA HIS A 240 0.80 5.39 11.99
C HIS A 240 -0.16 6.55 12.29
N TYR A 241 -1.46 6.28 12.19
CA TYR A 241 -2.54 7.19 12.53
C TYR A 241 -2.65 7.36 14.04
N GLY A 242 -2.42 8.58 14.53
CA GLY A 242 -2.53 8.94 15.95
C GLY A 242 -3.93 9.44 16.33
N ALA A 243 -3.98 10.19 17.43
CA ALA A 243 -5.20 10.81 17.94
C ALA A 243 -5.73 11.97 17.07
N GLU A 244 -5.07 12.30 15.97
CA GLU A 244 -5.49 13.33 15.02
C GLU A 244 -6.60 12.90 14.03
N VAL A 245 -6.89 11.59 13.94
CA VAL A 245 -8.00 11.03 13.15
C VAL A 245 -8.92 10.18 14.04
N SER A 246 -10.16 9.96 13.59
CA SER A 246 -11.15 9.12 14.29
C SER A 246 -10.88 7.62 14.18
N TYR A 247 -9.99 7.20 13.27
CA TYR A 247 -9.65 5.81 12.94
C TYR A 247 -8.19 5.49 13.28
N SER A 248 -7.73 5.88 14.48
CA SER A 248 -6.33 5.69 14.90
C SER A 248 -5.88 4.23 14.74
N LYS A 249 -4.66 4.02 14.22
CA LYS A 249 -4.14 2.72 13.77
C LYS A 249 -2.61 2.79 13.77
N ASN A 250 -1.92 1.88 14.47
CA ASN A 250 -0.48 2.04 14.69
C ASN A 250 0.29 0.71 14.82
N PHE A 251 0.60 0.07 13.69
CA PHE A 251 1.35 -1.18 13.65
C PHE A 251 2.02 -1.45 12.29
N VAL A 252 2.86 -2.48 12.26
CA VAL A 252 3.54 -3.03 11.08
C VAL A 252 3.29 -4.55 10.98
N PHE A 253 3.46 -5.14 9.80
CA PHE A 253 3.66 -6.59 9.65
C PHE A 253 5.09 -6.91 9.20
N PRO A 254 5.64 -8.10 9.52
CA PRO A 254 6.94 -8.55 9.02
C PRO A 254 6.95 -8.55 7.48
N SER A 255 7.78 -7.69 6.91
CA SER A 255 7.72 -7.33 5.49
C SER A 255 9.06 -7.46 4.74
N ASP A 256 10.19 -7.08 5.35
CA ASP A 256 11.58 -7.31 4.91
C ASP A 256 11.80 -7.70 3.43
N LEU A 257 11.90 -8.99 3.11
CA LEU A 257 12.06 -9.54 1.74
C LEU A 257 10.78 -10.19 1.18
N LEU A 258 9.64 -10.01 1.85
CA LEU A 258 8.39 -10.74 1.59
C LEU A 258 7.90 -10.57 0.16
N TRP A 259 7.96 -9.36 -0.43
CA TRP A 259 7.57 -9.12 -1.82
C TRP A 259 8.25 -10.11 -2.78
N TYR A 260 9.55 -10.32 -2.61
CA TYR A 260 10.35 -11.20 -3.45
C TYR A 260 10.08 -12.68 -3.17
N THR A 261 10.05 -13.09 -1.89
CA THR A 261 9.80 -14.51 -1.56
C THR A 261 8.39 -14.91 -1.98
N ARG A 262 7.39 -14.05 -1.73
CA ARG A 262 5.98 -14.30 -2.05
C ARG A 262 5.72 -14.36 -3.55
N TRP A 263 6.41 -13.56 -4.37
CA TRP A 263 6.34 -13.72 -5.83
C TRP A 263 6.87 -15.08 -6.30
N ASN A 264 7.95 -15.60 -5.68
CA ASN A 264 8.45 -16.96 -5.95
C ASN A 264 7.48 -18.06 -5.44
N ASP A 265 6.84 -17.85 -4.28
CA ASP A 265 5.79 -18.75 -3.77
C ASP A 265 4.58 -18.79 -4.73
N VAL A 266 4.19 -17.65 -5.32
CA VAL A 266 3.11 -17.56 -6.32
C VAL A 266 3.47 -18.28 -7.63
N LEU A 267 4.72 -18.20 -8.11
CA LEU A 267 5.16 -19.01 -9.26
C LEU A 267 5.16 -20.51 -8.95
N THR A 268 5.51 -20.89 -7.71
CA THR A 268 5.63 -22.29 -7.27
C THR A 268 4.27 -22.94 -7.00
N THR A 269 3.40 -22.26 -6.25
CA THR A 269 2.05 -22.74 -5.91
C THR A 269 1.04 -22.54 -7.04
N SER A 270 1.31 -21.57 -7.92
CA SER A 270 0.58 -21.32 -9.16
C SER A 270 -0.96 -21.25 -9.00
N PRO A 271 -1.48 -20.36 -8.12
CA PRO A 271 -2.93 -20.20 -7.87
C PRO A 271 -3.73 -19.82 -9.12
N GLU A 272 -5.05 -19.85 -9.04
CA GLU A 272 -5.92 -19.44 -10.15
C GLU A 272 -5.97 -17.92 -10.30
N PHE A 273 -6.16 -17.20 -9.19
CA PHE A 273 -6.14 -15.75 -9.13
C PHE A 273 -5.11 -15.27 -8.09
N VAL A 274 -4.58 -14.07 -8.31
CA VAL A 274 -3.71 -13.34 -7.37
C VAL A 274 -4.27 -11.94 -7.20
N GLU A 275 -4.31 -11.41 -5.97
CA GLU A 275 -4.67 -10.02 -5.73
C GLU A 275 -3.52 -9.28 -5.04
N ILE A 276 -3.04 -8.22 -5.70
CA ILE A 276 -2.02 -7.32 -5.17
C ILE A 276 -2.70 -6.32 -4.22
N ILE A 277 -2.37 -6.42 -2.94
CA ILE A 277 -2.85 -5.53 -1.88
C ILE A 277 -1.74 -4.51 -1.63
N THR A 278 -1.78 -3.27 -2.14
CA THR A 278 -2.83 -2.56 -2.89
C THR A 278 -2.23 -1.70 -4.04
N TRP A 279 -3.09 -1.03 -4.82
CA TRP A 279 -2.66 0.03 -5.74
C TRP A 279 -2.35 1.33 -4.99
N ASN A 280 -3.29 1.85 -4.20
CA ASN A 280 -3.26 3.23 -3.67
C ASN A 280 -3.57 3.35 -2.17
N ASP A 281 -3.43 2.30 -1.36
CA ASP A 281 -3.54 2.46 0.10
C ASP A 281 -2.23 3.00 0.67
N TYR A 282 -2.18 4.33 0.76
CA TYR A 282 -1.08 5.11 1.33
C TYR A 282 -1.05 5.03 2.87
N GLY A 283 -2.22 4.92 3.50
CA GLY A 283 -2.40 4.81 4.96
C GLY A 283 -1.80 3.59 5.62
N GLU A 284 -1.73 2.48 4.89
CA GLU A 284 -1.17 1.21 5.38
C GLU A 284 0.18 0.88 4.71
N SER A 285 0.71 1.84 3.94
CA SER A 285 2.04 1.79 3.30
C SER A 285 2.24 0.58 2.37
N HIS A 286 1.18 0.12 1.72
CA HIS A 286 1.22 -1.06 0.84
C HIS A 286 0.71 -0.83 -0.59
N TYR A 287 0.50 0.43 -0.96
CA TYR A 287 0.44 0.88 -2.34
C TYR A 287 1.65 0.39 -3.16
N ILE A 288 1.40 -0.08 -4.38
CA ILE A 288 2.42 -0.15 -5.44
C ILE A 288 2.26 0.95 -6.49
N GLY A 289 1.12 1.65 -6.51
CA GLY A 289 0.83 2.76 -7.40
C GLY A 289 1.72 3.99 -7.17
N PRO A 290 1.70 4.96 -8.09
CA PRO A 290 2.54 6.15 -8.01
C PRO A 290 1.91 7.21 -7.10
N LEU A 291 2.71 7.93 -6.29
CA LEU A 291 2.21 9.00 -5.41
C LEU A 291 1.56 10.17 -6.18
N SER A 292 1.85 10.28 -7.48
CA SER A 292 1.24 11.23 -8.42
C SER A 292 -0.24 10.92 -8.75
N SER A 293 -0.71 9.71 -8.47
CA SER A 293 -2.10 9.29 -8.69
C SER A 293 -3.05 10.15 -7.84
N THR A 294 -4.08 10.75 -8.46
CA THR A 294 -4.95 11.73 -7.79
C THR A 294 -5.74 11.10 -6.64
N HIS A 295 -5.58 11.65 -5.43
CA HIS A 295 -6.28 11.25 -4.19
C HIS A 295 -6.34 12.43 -3.22
N ASP A 296 -7.17 12.32 -2.17
CA ASP A 296 -7.23 13.22 -1.02
C ASP A 296 -6.38 12.66 0.14
N ASP A 297 -5.79 13.55 0.95
CA ASP A 297 -4.92 13.17 2.07
C ASP A 297 -5.71 12.68 3.30
N ASP A 298 -5.81 11.35 3.42
CA ASP A 298 -6.35 10.62 4.58
C ASP A 298 -5.56 10.87 5.90
N GLY A 299 -4.44 11.59 5.84
CA GLY A 299 -3.55 11.86 6.98
C GLY A 299 -2.25 11.06 6.94
N ALA A 300 -2.02 10.20 5.94
CA ALA A 300 -0.81 9.43 5.75
C ALA A 300 0.36 10.20 5.15
N SER A 301 0.11 11.35 4.50
CA SER A 301 1.13 12.10 3.77
C SER A 301 2.39 12.43 4.60
N LYS A 302 2.25 12.56 5.92
CA LYS A 302 3.35 12.75 6.88
C LYS A 302 4.36 11.58 6.97
N TRP A 303 3.98 10.36 6.59
CA TRP A 303 4.92 9.23 6.39
C TRP A 303 5.06 8.75 4.94
N VAL A 304 4.19 9.21 4.03
CA VAL A 304 4.17 8.84 2.60
C VAL A 304 4.93 9.81 1.70
N ASN A 305 5.06 11.09 2.08
CA ASN A 305 5.80 12.06 1.27
C ASN A 305 7.27 11.64 1.08
N ASP A 306 7.75 11.76 -0.15
CA ASP A 306 9.08 11.31 -0.57
C ASP A 306 9.34 9.80 -0.33
N MET A 307 8.31 8.95 -0.42
CA MET A 307 8.41 7.48 -0.30
C MET A 307 7.86 6.77 -1.57
N PRO A 308 8.50 6.92 -2.74
CA PRO A 308 8.09 6.19 -3.95
C PRO A 308 8.17 4.67 -3.73
N HIS A 309 7.15 3.95 -4.23
CA HIS A 309 7.06 2.47 -4.20
C HIS A 309 7.23 1.84 -5.60
N ASP A 310 7.56 2.65 -6.60
CA ASP A 310 7.60 2.31 -8.03
C ASP A 310 8.57 1.16 -8.36
N GLY A 311 9.64 1.01 -7.57
CA GLY A 311 10.57 -0.13 -7.68
C GLY A 311 9.91 -1.50 -7.44
N TRP A 312 8.82 -1.57 -6.67
CA TRP A 312 8.07 -2.82 -6.48
C TRP A 312 7.19 -3.17 -7.67
N ARG A 313 6.68 -2.18 -8.43
CA ARG A 313 6.08 -2.40 -9.76
C ARG A 313 7.12 -2.96 -10.73
N ASP A 314 8.30 -2.36 -10.72
CA ASP A 314 9.46 -2.75 -11.54
C ASP A 314 9.89 -4.20 -11.27
N LEU A 315 9.87 -4.63 -9.99
CA LEU A 315 10.11 -6.01 -9.59
C LEU A 315 8.99 -6.94 -10.05
N ALA A 316 7.72 -6.57 -9.85
CA ALA A 316 6.58 -7.45 -10.10
C ALA A 316 6.35 -7.75 -11.59
N LYS A 317 6.65 -6.82 -12.50
CA LYS A 317 6.36 -6.94 -13.94
C LYS A 317 6.79 -8.28 -14.59
N PRO A 318 8.05 -8.76 -14.45
CA PRO A 318 8.43 -10.07 -14.99
C PRO A 318 7.81 -11.25 -14.22
N PHE A 319 7.56 -11.12 -12.91
CA PHE A 319 6.90 -12.18 -12.13
C PHE A 319 5.43 -12.35 -12.52
N ILE A 320 4.70 -11.25 -12.80
CA ILE A 320 3.34 -11.29 -13.35
C ILE A 320 3.33 -11.98 -14.72
N ALA A 321 4.27 -11.65 -15.60
CA ALA A 321 4.41 -12.29 -16.90
C ALA A 321 4.70 -13.80 -16.79
N ALA A 322 5.63 -14.18 -15.90
CA ALA A 322 5.95 -15.58 -15.60
C ALA A 322 4.74 -16.35 -15.03
N TYR A 323 4.06 -15.77 -14.04
CA TYR A 323 2.86 -16.34 -13.42
C TYR A 323 1.77 -16.61 -14.47
N LYS A 324 1.42 -15.60 -15.28
CA LYS A 324 0.35 -15.71 -16.29
C LYS A 324 0.69 -16.68 -17.42
N ALA A 325 1.97 -16.91 -17.69
CA ALA A 325 2.45 -17.95 -18.60
C ALA A 325 2.51 -19.36 -17.98
N GLY A 326 2.29 -19.49 -16.66
CA GLY A 326 2.39 -20.75 -15.93
C GLY A 326 3.83 -21.22 -15.66
N ALA A 327 4.80 -20.31 -15.70
CA ALA A 327 6.20 -20.61 -15.42
C ALA A 327 6.46 -20.69 -13.90
N THR A 328 7.37 -21.58 -13.50
CA THR A 328 7.80 -21.76 -12.10
C THR A 328 9.11 -21.03 -11.77
N SER A 329 9.61 -20.20 -12.68
CA SER A 329 10.70 -19.24 -12.45
C SER A 329 10.46 -17.98 -13.29
N VAL A 330 11.06 -16.88 -12.85
CA VAL A 330 10.99 -15.56 -13.50
C VAL A 330 12.08 -15.35 -14.56
N ASP A 331 13.10 -16.20 -14.59
CA ASP A 331 14.36 -15.94 -15.30
C ASP A 331 14.19 -15.66 -16.81
N ASP A 332 13.35 -16.45 -17.51
CA ASP A 332 13.05 -16.28 -18.93
C ASP A 332 12.26 -14.99 -19.25
N TYR A 333 11.77 -14.28 -18.23
CA TYR A 333 10.98 -13.05 -18.34
C TYR A 333 11.79 -11.79 -17.96
N ILE A 334 13.05 -11.95 -17.55
CA ILE A 334 13.96 -10.83 -17.22
C ILE A 334 14.69 -10.39 -18.49
N THR A 335 14.16 -9.35 -19.14
CA THR A 335 14.69 -8.82 -20.41
C THR A 335 15.68 -7.66 -20.24
N GLU A 336 15.78 -7.08 -19.04
CA GLU A 336 16.59 -5.89 -18.73
C GLU A 336 17.33 -6.09 -17.40
N ASP A 337 18.53 -5.52 -17.27
CA ASP A 337 19.25 -5.50 -15.99
C ASP A 337 18.65 -4.43 -15.07
N LYS A 338 18.22 -4.81 -13.86
CA LYS A 338 17.75 -3.89 -12.81
C LYS A 338 18.31 -4.21 -11.43
N ILE A 339 18.48 -3.17 -10.60
CA ILE A 339 18.68 -3.27 -9.15
C ILE A 339 17.52 -2.55 -8.46
N ILE A 340 16.58 -3.29 -7.89
CA ILE A 340 15.51 -2.78 -7.04
C ILE A 340 16.01 -2.81 -5.58
N TYR A 341 15.72 -1.80 -4.78
CA TYR A 341 16.17 -1.72 -3.40
C TYR A 341 15.16 -0.99 -2.50
N TRP A 342 15.09 -1.35 -1.22
CA TRP A 342 14.26 -0.65 -0.24
C TRP A 342 14.80 -0.72 1.20
N TYR A 343 14.43 0.28 2.01
CA TYR A 343 14.86 0.44 3.40
C TYR A 343 13.99 1.47 4.14
N ARG A 344 14.04 1.50 5.47
CA ARG A 344 13.39 2.54 6.29
C ARG A 344 14.21 3.83 6.33
N PRO A 345 13.56 5.02 6.39
CA PRO A 345 14.25 6.32 6.36
C PRO A 345 15.10 6.61 7.60
N ALA A 346 14.87 5.90 8.71
CA ALA A 346 15.67 5.95 9.92
C ALA A 346 15.80 4.54 10.53
N PRO A 347 16.89 4.23 11.25
CA PRO A 347 17.01 2.99 12.01
C PRO A 347 15.92 2.85 13.07
N ALA A 348 15.43 1.64 13.29
CA ALA A 348 14.45 1.32 14.33
C ALA A 348 14.98 1.59 15.75
N SER A 349 16.27 1.85 15.95
CA SER A 349 16.82 2.28 17.24
C SER A 349 16.59 3.77 17.57
N VAL A 350 16.14 4.60 16.62
CA VAL A 350 15.75 6.00 16.86
C VAL A 350 14.56 6.08 17.83
N THR A 351 14.48 7.15 18.63
CA THR A 351 13.41 7.40 19.61
C THR A 351 12.72 8.74 19.35
N CYS A 352 11.40 8.69 19.16
CA CYS A 352 10.55 9.83 18.78
C CYS A 352 9.52 10.22 19.85
N ASP A 353 9.57 9.57 21.02
CA ASP A 353 8.61 9.69 22.13
C ASP A 353 8.22 11.13 22.53
N SER A 354 9.10 12.11 22.31
CA SER A 354 8.87 13.52 22.64
C SER A 354 8.11 14.33 21.59
N THR A 355 7.95 13.82 20.37
CA THR A 355 7.42 14.55 19.20
C THR A 355 6.38 13.78 18.39
N ASP A 356 6.28 12.48 18.61
CA ASP A 356 5.45 11.56 17.85
C ASP A 356 3.93 11.70 18.17
N ASN A 357 3.08 11.53 17.14
CA ASN A 357 1.63 11.71 17.24
C ASN A 357 0.90 10.53 17.92
N THR A 358 1.50 9.34 17.92
CA THR A 358 0.94 8.10 18.48
C THR A 358 1.31 7.86 19.96
N MET A 359 2.09 8.76 20.56
CA MET A 359 2.48 8.75 21.99
C MET A 359 1.36 9.24 22.94
N LYS A 360 0.09 9.12 22.55
CA LYS A 360 -1.09 9.62 23.24
C LYS A 360 -2.27 8.66 23.03
N PRO A 361 -3.30 8.66 23.88
CA PRO A 361 -4.53 7.92 23.62
C PRO A 361 -5.22 8.44 22.34
N GLY A 362 -5.41 7.56 21.36
CA GLY A 362 -6.24 7.77 20.16
C GLY A 362 -7.54 6.95 20.24
N ASN A 363 -8.32 6.91 19.17
CA ASN A 363 -9.47 6.00 19.13
C ASN A 363 -8.99 4.54 19.01
N ASN A 364 -9.56 3.63 19.78
CA ASN A 364 -9.25 2.20 19.70
C ASN A 364 -10.50 1.30 19.69
N GLU A 365 -11.66 1.85 19.28
CA GLU A 365 -12.88 1.06 19.05
C GLU A 365 -12.67 -0.10 18.07
N SER A 366 -11.72 0.03 17.13
CA SER A 366 -11.36 -1.02 16.17
C SER A 366 -10.33 -2.04 16.69
N GLY A 367 -9.76 -1.85 17.88
CA GLY A 367 -8.68 -2.69 18.43
C GLY A 367 -7.34 -2.62 17.67
N ASN A 368 -7.18 -1.67 16.74
CA ASN A 368 -6.00 -1.56 15.87
C ASN A 368 -5.03 -0.42 16.27
N TYR A 369 -5.35 0.36 17.29
CA TYR A 369 -4.46 1.39 17.82
C TYR A 369 -3.62 0.86 18.98
N PHE A 370 -2.31 1.13 18.91
CA PHE A 370 -1.36 0.83 19.96
C PHE A 370 -0.66 2.14 20.32
N GLU A 371 -0.82 2.60 21.56
CA GLU A 371 -0.14 3.82 22.03
C GLU A 371 1.37 3.57 22.13
N GLY A 372 2.15 4.51 21.59
CA GLY A 372 3.60 4.41 21.51
C GLY A 372 4.12 4.07 20.11
N LYS A 373 5.32 3.51 20.02
CA LYS A 373 5.92 3.09 18.74
C LYS A 373 5.14 1.93 18.08
N PRO A 374 4.97 1.90 16.74
CA PRO A 374 4.11 0.93 16.02
C PRO A 374 4.23 -0.52 16.51
N ASN A 375 3.11 -1.17 16.81
CA ASN A 375 3.14 -2.58 17.22
C ASN A 375 3.77 -3.47 16.13
N GLY A 376 4.59 -4.46 16.51
CA GLY A 376 5.37 -5.28 15.57
C GLY A 376 6.72 -4.68 15.14
N TRP A 377 7.07 -3.44 15.52
CA TRP A 377 8.30 -2.76 15.03
C TRP A 377 9.60 -3.57 15.23
N GLY A 378 9.64 -4.44 16.25
CA GLY A 378 10.81 -5.25 16.59
C GLY A 378 11.08 -6.44 15.65
N ASP A 379 10.10 -6.81 14.81
CA ASP A 379 10.24 -7.91 13.84
C ASP A 379 10.88 -7.45 12.52
N LEU A 380 10.91 -6.14 12.26
CA LEU A 380 11.44 -5.55 11.03
C LEU A 380 12.93 -5.19 11.15
N LYS A 381 13.79 -5.80 10.33
CA LYS A 381 15.25 -5.57 10.39
C LYS A 381 15.64 -4.16 9.99
N ASP A 382 16.68 -3.62 10.64
CA ASP A 382 17.43 -2.47 10.14
C ASP A 382 18.37 -2.93 9.03
N SER A 383 17.85 -3.01 7.79
CA SER A 383 18.61 -3.43 6.62
C SER A 383 18.18 -2.69 5.34
N VAL A 384 19.12 -2.62 4.39
CA VAL A 384 18.85 -2.36 2.98
C VAL A 384 18.61 -3.69 2.31
N PHE A 385 17.40 -3.86 1.81
CA PHE A 385 16.99 -4.99 1.00
C PHE A 385 17.25 -4.68 -0.47
N VAL A 386 17.79 -5.63 -1.21
CA VAL A 386 18.12 -5.47 -2.63
C VAL A 386 17.66 -6.70 -3.39
N VAL A 387 17.01 -6.50 -4.54
CA VAL A 387 16.74 -7.55 -5.52
C VAL A 387 17.27 -7.12 -6.87
N THR A 388 18.14 -7.95 -7.44
CA THR A 388 18.62 -7.76 -8.81
C THR A 388 17.86 -8.66 -9.77
N LEU A 389 17.45 -8.10 -10.90
CA LEU A 389 16.93 -8.83 -12.05
C LEU A 389 18.00 -8.72 -13.15
N LEU A 390 18.70 -9.80 -13.47
CA LEU A 390 19.88 -9.73 -14.35
C LEU A 390 19.75 -10.62 -15.59
N THR A 391 19.99 -10.02 -16.76
CA THR A 391 20.09 -10.73 -18.05
C THR A 391 21.31 -11.64 -18.16
N SER A 392 22.33 -11.38 -17.32
CA SER A 392 23.58 -12.14 -17.25
C SER A 392 24.24 -11.94 -15.88
N ALA A 393 24.99 -12.93 -15.40
CA ALA A 393 25.64 -12.85 -14.09
C ALA A 393 26.58 -11.64 -13.96
N GLY A 394 26.78 -11.14 -12.74
CA GLY A 394 27.63 -9.99 -12.46
C GLY A 394 27.84 -9.74 -10.97
N THR A 395 28.80 -8.89 -10.64
CA THR A 395 29.17 -8.59 -9.26
C THR A 395 28.48 -7.29 -8.81
N VAL A 396 27.58 -7.42 -7.85
CA VAL A 396 26.76 -6.35 -7.27
C VAL A 396 27.48 -5.77 -6.06
N THR A 397 27.58 -4.45 -5.94
CA THR A 397 28.10 -3.78 -4.74
C THR A 397 27.05 -2.85 -4.16
N VAL A 398 26.92 -2.88 -2.84
CA VAL A 398 25.97 -2.11 -2.05
C VAL A 398 26.72 -1.38 -0.94
N THR A 399 26.57 -0.05 -0.89
CA THR A 399 27.08 0.79 0.20
C THR A 399 25.88 1.36 0.96
N SER A 400 25.89 1.23 2.28
CA SER A 400 24.87 1.72 3.20
C SER A 400 25.57 2.53 4.30
N GLY A 401 25.59 3.85 4.17
CA GLY A 401 26.47 4.70 4.98
C GLY A 401 27.94 4.31 4.81
N ASP A 402 28.62 4.03 5.93
CA ASP A 402 30.02 3.55 5.94
C ASP A 402 30.15 2.02 5.66
N ASN A 403 29.06 1.25 5.69
CA ASN A 403 29.07 -0.19 5.39
C ASN A 403 29.12 -0.41 3.88
N THR A 404 29.99 -1.29 3.36
CA THR A 404 30.01 -1.67 1.94
C THR A 404 30.22 -3.16 1.78
N GLN A 405 29.37 -3.81 0.97
CA GLN A 405 29.37 -5.25 0.74
C GLN A 405 29.22 -5.55 -0.75
N THR A 406 29.77 -6.69 -1.17
CA THR A 406 29.83 -7.10 -2.58
C THR A 406 29.42 -8.55 -2.70
N PHE A 407 28.57 -8.84 -3.69
CA PHE A 407 27.94 -10.14 -3.92
C PHE A 407 28.06 -10.53 -5.39
N ASP A 408 28.28 -11.81 -5.68
CA ASP A 408 28.14 -12.34 -7.04
C ASP A 408 26.68 -12.74 -7.26
N ALA A 409 26.03 -12.10 -8.22
CA ALA A 409 24.65 -12.36 -8.62
C ALA A 409 24.60 -13.19 -9.91
N ALA A 410 23.67 -14.14 -9.96
CA ALA A 410 23.45 -14.96 -11.15
C ALA A 410 22.71 -14.17 -12.25
N ALA A 411 22.57 -14.76 -13.44
CA ALA A 411 21.48 -14.38 -14.33
C ALA A 411 20.15 -14.88 -13.71
N GLY A 412 19.04 -14.19 -14.01
CA GLY A 412 17.76 -14.41 -13.33
C GLY A 412 17.54 -13.41 -12.19
N ALA A 413 16.70 -13.77 -11.22
CA ALA A 413 16.49 -12.94 -10.02
C ALA A 413 17.40 -13.36 -8.85
N SER A 414 17.78 -12.43 -7.99
CA SER A 414 18.56 -12.69 -6.76
C SER A 414 18.34 -11.61 -5.71
N SER A 415 18.25 -12.00 -4.43
CA SER A 415 18.02 -11.10 -3.29
C SER A 415 19.21 -11.02 -2.34
N PHE A 416 19.50 -9.82 -1.82
CA PHE A 416 20.57 -9.54 -0.87
C PHE A 416 20.05 -8.65 0.27
N GLU A 417 20.71 -8.75 1.43
CA GLU A 417 20.38 -8.01 2.65
C GLU A 417 21.67 -7.42 3.23
N VAL A 418 21.70 -6.11 3.47
CA VAL A 418 22.87 -5.38 3.95
C VAL A 418 22.50 -4.57 5.19
N PRO A 419 23.23 -4.67 6.32
CA PRO A 419 22.93 -3.89 7.53
C PRO A 419 22.87 -2.38 7.25
N LEU A 420 21.78 -1.75 7.73
CA LEU A 420 21.45 -0.35 7.47
C LEU A 420 22.44 0.60 8.16
N GLY A 421 23.15 1.40 7.36
CA GLY A 421 23.98 2.51 7.80
C GLY A 421 23.35 3.87 7.50
N VAL A 422 23.51 4.81 8.42
CA VAL A 422 23.09 6.21 8.29
C VAL A 422 23.87 6.91 7.17
N GLY A 423 23.20 7.79 6.41
CA GLY A 423 23.73 8.51 5.26
C GLY A 423 23.30 7.94 3.91
N GLN A 424 24.18 8.07 2.92
CA GLN A 424 23.89 7.70 1.52
C GLN A 424 23.83 6.19 1.30
N GLN A 425 22.85 5.77 0.50
CA GLN A 425 22.67 4.39 0.04
C GLN A 425 23.05 4.32 -1.44
N LYS A 426 23.98 3.43 -1.82
CA LYS A 426 24.56 3.37 -3.17
C LYS A 426 24.63 1.94 -3.67
N PHE A 427 24.46 1.78 -4.98
CA PHE A 427 24.33 0.48 -5.62
C PHE A 427 25.07 0.50 -6.96
N SER A 428 25.75 -0.59 -7.29
CA SER A 428 26.31 -0.80 -8.62
C SER A 428 26.31 -2.27 -9.03
N LEU A 429 26.24 -2.50 -10.34
CA LEU A 429 26.43 -3.79 -11.00
C LEU A 429 27.68 -3.69 -11.87
N THR A 430 28.58 -4.66 -11.74
CA THR A 430 29.81 -4.72 -12.55
C THR A 430 29.96 -6.06 -13.26
N ARG A 431 30.52 -6.03 -14.48
CA ARG A 431 30.92 -7.21 -15.27
C ARG A 431 32.26 -6.93 -15.94
N ASP A 432 33.19 -7.87 -15.91
CA ASP A 432 34.57 -7.70 -16.41
C ASP A 432 35.25 -6.39 -15.93
N SER A 433 35.06 -6.04 -14.66
CA SER A 433 35.52 -4.78 -14.03
C SER A 433 35.02 -3.49 -14.68
N LYS A 434 33.90 -3.52 -15.40
CA LYS A 434 33.17 -2.35 -15.93
C LYS A 434 31.84 -2.19 -15.20
N THR A 435 31.47 -0.96 -14.88
CA THR A 435 30.09 -0.62 -14.47
C THR A 435 29.11 -0.95 -15.59
N VAL A 436 28.00 -1.60 -15.23
CA VAL A 436 26.80 -1.77 -16.06
C VAL A 436 25.69 -0.84 -15.57
N LEU A 437 25.47 -0.82 -14.25
CA LEU A 437 24.57 0.09 -13.54
C LEU A 437 25.31 0.71 -12.37
N GLU A 438 25.10 1.99 -12.08
CA GLU A 438 25.50 2.62 -10.83
C GLU A 438 24.50 3.72 -10.45
N GLY A 439 24.36 3.99 -9.15
CA GLY A 439 23.50 5.05 -8.64
C GLY A 439 23.60 5.24 -7.13
N THR A 440 23.13 6.40 -6.69
CA THR A 440 22.89 6.74 -5.28
C THR A 440 21.40 6.96 -5.11
N SER A 441 20.82 6.47 -4.02
CA SER A 441 19.41 6.72 -3.71
C SER A 441 19.15 8.20 -3.46
N LEU A 442 17.91 8.63 -3.69
CA LEU A 442 17.49 10.02 -3.53
C LEU A 442 17.11 10.38 -2.09
N LYS A 443 16.95 9.38 -1.20
CA LYS A 443 16.62 9.58 0.22
C LYS A 443 17.71 9.01 1.13
N ASP A 444 18.49 9.87 1.77
CA ASP A 444 19.47 9.45 2.78
C ASP A 444 18.78 8.89 4.03
N VAL A 445 19.43 7.93 4.68
CA VAL A 445 19.00 7.39 5.99
C VAL A 445 19.48 8.34 7.08
N ILE A 446 18.60 8.72 8.01
CA ILE A 446 18.92 9.67 9.08
C ILE A 446 18.93 9.02 10.47
N ASP A 447 19.71 9.57 11.41
CA ASP A 447 19.80 9.15 12.82
C ASP A 447 18.79 9.88 13.74
N SER A 448 17.77 10.49 13.15
CA SER A 448 16.75 11.30 13.82
C SER A 448 15.37 11.06 13.23
N CYS A 449 14.31 11.50 13.92
CA CYS A 449 12.92 11.19 13.56
C CYS A 449 12.49 11.90 12.27
N PRO A 450 12.15 11.17 11.19
CA PRO A 450 11.57 11.76 9.98
C PRO A 450 10.27 12.47 10.35
N CYS A 451 10.20 13.78 10.13
CA CYS A 451 9.08 14.64 10.54
C CYS A 451 8.65 14.49 12.02
N GLY A 452 9.57 14.12 12.91
CA GLY A 452 9.29 13.98 14.35
C GLY A 452 8.55 12.70 14.76
N ILE A 453 8.25 11.80 13.81
CA ILE A 453 7.42 10.60 14.00
C ILE A 453 8.18 9.29 13.76
N TYR A 454 7.63 8.18 14.23
CA TYR A 454 8.10 6.82 13.95
C TYR A 454 7.67 6.37 12.53
N ASN A 455 8.25 6.99 11.50
CA ASN A 455 8.02 6.57 10.12
C ASN A 455 8.66 5.18 9.85
N PHE A 456 7.81 4.15 9.81
CA PHE A 456 8.15 2.76 9.46
C PHE A 456 7.78 2.36 8.02
N ASN A 457 7.35 3.31 7.18
CA ASN A 457 7.22 3.10 5.75
C ASN A 457 8.62 2.86 5.11
N ALA A 458 8.67 2.18 3.96
CA ALA A 458 9.89 1.96 3.20
C ALA A 458 10.06 3.02 2.10
N TYR A 459 11.29 3.47 1.87
CA TYR A 459 11.65 4.10 0.61
C TYR A 459 12.02 3.00 -0.38
N VAL A 460 11.49 3.02 -1.60
CA VAL A 460 11.80 2.04 -2.65
C VAL A 460 12.44 2.77 -3.84
N GLY A 461 13.56 2.22 -4.33
CA GLY A 461 14.22 2.71 -5.52
C GLY A 461 14.54 1.60 -6.52
N THR A 462 14.94 2.01 -7.71
CA THR A 462 15.31 1.14 -8.83
C THR A 462 16.51 1.76 -9.57
N LEU A 463 17.40 0.93 -10.11
CA LEU A 463 18.40 1.31 -11.10
C LEU A 463 18.18 0.48 -12.38
N PRO A 464 18.08 1.07 -13.58
CA PRO A 464 18.13 2.51 -13.88
C PRO A 464 17.04 3.33 -13.15
N GLN A 465 17.38 4.54 -12.72
CA GLN A 465 16.49 5.39 -11.93
C GLN A 465 15.22 5.73 -12.72
N GLY A 466 14.07 5.35 -12.15
CA GLY A 466 12.74 5.68 -12.70
C GLY A 466 12.38 7.16 -12.55
N ASN A 467 11.26 7.54 -13.16
CA ASN A 467 10.69 8.89 -13.02
C ASN A 467 10.35 9.19 -11.55
N LEU A 468 10.42 10.46 -11.16
CA LEU A 468 9.83 10.91 -9.91
C LEU A 468 8.33 11.16 -10.11
N GLU A 469 7.51 10.46 -9.33
CA GLU A 469 6.06 10.56 -9.32
C GLU A 469 5.60 11.00 -7.92
N PRO A 470 5.76 12.29 -7.53
CA PRO A 470 5.55 12.76 -6.15
C PRO A 470 4.07 13.05 -5.84
N LEU A 471 3.75 13.16 -4.53
CA LEU A 471 2.41 13.55 -4.05
C LEU A 471 1.94 14.88 -4.64
N GLY A 472 0.69 14.90 -5.10
CA GLY A 472 -0.02 16.13 -5.49
C GLY A 472 -0.52 16.93 -4.27
N THR A 473 -0.93 18.18 -4.51
CA THR A 473 -1.35 19.11 -3.44
C THR A 473 -2.51 18.58 -2.57
N ALA A 474 -3.43 17.81 -3.15
CA ALA A 474 -4.55 17.22 -2.40
C ALA A 474 -4.09 16.12 -1.44
N GLY A 475 -3.19 15.22 -1.89
CA GLY A 475 -2.47 14.22 -1.09
C GLY A 475 -1.41 14.80 -0.14
N LEU A 476 -1.41 16.12 0.10
CA LEU A 476 -0.58 16.83 1.09
C LEU A 476 -1.40 17.77 1.99
N ALA A 477 -2.74 17.77 1.85
CA ALA A 477 -3.62 18.72 2.52
C ALA A 477 -3.66 18.57 4.05
N SER A 478 -3.43 17.35 4.56
CA SER A 478 -3.46 16.97 5.97
C SER A 478 -2.05 16.78 6.56
N PHE A 479 -0.98 17.02 5.78
CA PHE A 479 0.41 16.71 6.14
C PHE A 479 0.89 17.25 7.50
N THR A 480 0.48 18.46 7.88
CA THR A 480 0.86 19.07 9.17
C THR A 480 -0.07 18.67 10.33
N VAL A 481 -1.14 17.91 10.06
CA VAL A 481 -2.13 17.49 11.06
C VAL A 481 -1.55 16.36 11.92
N GLY A 482 -1.57 16.59 13.24
CA GLY A 482 -1.00 15.67 14.25
C GLY A 482 0.50 15.86 14.52
N LEU A 483 1.27 16.44 13.58
CA LEU A 483 2.71 16.67 13.76
C LEU A 483 3.01 17.66 14.89
N ALA A 484 3.97 17.31 15.77
CA ALA A 484 4.45 18.20 16.83
C ALA A 484 5.67 19.06 16.43
N VAL A 485 6.13 18.95 15.18
CA VAL A 485 7.33 19.65 14.67
C VAL A 485 7.05 20.40 13.37
N GLU A 486 7.64 21.59 13.25
CA GLU A 486 7.55 22.46 12.06
C GLU A 486 8.72 22.22 11.09
N THR A 487 9.50 21.15 11.27
CA THR A 487 10.74 20.88 10.50
C THR A 487 10.50 20.24 9.14
N CYS A 488 9.31 19.66 8.91
CA CYS A 488 8.88 19.19 7.60
C CYS A 488 7.84 20.13 6.99
N LEU A 489 7.82 20.20 5.65
CA LEU A 489 6.90 21.02 4.87
C LEU A 489 5.99 20.13 4.01
N PRO A 490 4.75 20.56 3.71
CA PRO A 490 3.84 19.88 2.79
C PRO A 490 4.30 20.09 1.34
N THR A 491 5.46 19.54 1.00
CA THR A 491 6.13 19.71 -0.30
C THR A 491 7.07 18.52 -0.54
N PRO A 492 7.03 17.88 -1.72
CA PRO A 492 8.00 16.84 -2.09
C PRO A 492 9.42 17.42 -2.15
N SER A 493 10.39 16.71 -1.60
CA SER A 493 11.80 17.13 -1.50
C SER A 493 12.76 16.30 -2.34
N LEU A 494 12.35 15.11 -2.82
CA LEU A 494 13.17 14.33 -3.75
C LEU A 494 13.39 15.09 -5.06
N SER A 495 14.62 15.04 -5.56
CA SER A 495 14.96 15.49 -6.90
C SER A 495 15.99 14.55 -7.53
N LEU A 496 15.92 14.35 -8.84
CA LEU A 496 16.90 13.54 -9.60
C LEU A 496 18.29 14.17 -9.65
N GLY A 497 18.44 15.38 -9.08
CA GLY A 497 19.57 16.27 -9.30
C GLY A 497 19.59 16.84 -10.73
N SER A 498 20.22 18.00 -10.89
CA SER A 498 20.74 18.36 -12.21
C SER A 498 21.91 17.44 -12.50
N VAL A 499 21.72 16.45 -13.38
CA VAL A 499 22.83 15.64 -13.91
C VAL A 499 23.84 16.59 -14.53
N VAL A 500 24.95 16.84 -13.83
CA VAL A 500 26.10 17.55 -14.39
C VAL A 500 26.55 16.74 -15.59
N PRO A 501 26.49 17.25 -16.83
CA PRO A 501 26.76 16.43 -18.00
C PRO A 501 28.19 15.93 -17.95
N THR A 502 28.38 14.63 -17.68
CA THR A 502 29.69 13.99 -17.63
C THR A 502 30.34 14.22 -18.99
N THR A 503 31.35 15.08 -19.05
CA THR A 503 31.88 15.58 -20.31
C THR A 503 32.55 14.46 -21.08
N LEU A 504 31.83 13.88 -22.04
CA LEU A 504 32.39 12.98 -23.05
C LEU A 504 33.64 13.64 -23.66
N PRO A 505 34.80 12.95 -23.72
CA PRO A 505 36.05 13.55 -24.15
C PRO A 505 36.04 13.82 -25.67
N THR A 506 35.52 14.98 -26.05
CA THR A 506 35.36 15.44 -27.44
C THR A 506 36.68 15.86 -28.09
N GLN A 507 37.56 14.89 -28.35
CA GLN A 507 38.66 15.07 -29.31
C GLN A 507 38.15 15.00 -30.77
N PHE A 508 37.45 16.03 -31.22
CA PHE A 508 37.33 16.32 -32.65
C PHE A 508 37.45 17.83 -32.92
N ALA A 509 38.43 18.18 -33.76
CA ALA A 509 38.68 19.56 -34.16
C ALA A 509 37.64 20.06 -35.19
N PRO A 510 37.26 21.34 -35.15
CA PRO A 510 36.21 21.87 -36.03
C PRO A 510 36.71 22.07 -37.46
N ASN A 511 36.22 21.24 -38.39
CA ASN A 511 36.26 21.56 -39.82
C ASN A 511 35.04 22.42 -40.18
N SER A 512 35.29 23.61 -40.73
CA SER A 512 34.23 24.55 -41.09
C SER A 512 33.70 24.29 -42.50
N GLN A 513 32.39 24.04 -42.60
CA GLN A 513 31.65 24.18 -43.87
C GLN A 513 30.28 24.81 -43.62
N GLN A 514 30.04 25.93 -44.29
CA GLN A 514 28.73 26.57 -44.34
C GLN A 514 27.84 25.83 -45.35
N CYS A 515 26.54 25.77 -45.08
CA CYS A 515 25.53 25.64 -46.13
C CYS A 515 24.30 26.51 -45.81
N ALA A 516 23.60 26.90 -46.87
CA ALA A 516 22.68 28.04 -46.85
C ALA A 516 21.29 27.72 -46.27
N SER A 517 20.60 28.77 -45.83
CA SER A 517 19.19 28.71 -45.47
C SER A 517 18.30 28.65 -46.72
N HIS A 518 17.22 27.86 -46.63
CA HIS A 518 16.08 27.97 -47.54
C HIS A 518 14.80 28.16 -46.74
N ARG A 519 14.07 29.24 -47.01
CA ARG A 519 12.70 29.43 -46.55
C ARG A 519 11.76 28.66 -47.46
N ASN A 520 10.63 28.19 -46.93
CA ASN A 520 9.37 28.25 -47.67
C ASN A 520 8.19 28.41 -46.71
N ASN A 521 7.12 29.03 -47.19
CA ASN A 521 5.96 29.40 -46.38
C ASN A 521 4.94 28.26 -46.30
N GLY A 522 4.25 28.15 -45.16
CA GLY A 522 3.11 27.26 -44.95
C GLY A 522 2.33 27.67 -43.71
N GLY A 523 1.51 28.73 -43.81
CA GLY A 523 0.74 29.24 -42.68
C GLY A 523 -0.61 28.53 -42.54
N ALA A 524 -0.97 28.18 -41.31
CA ALA A 524 -2.33 27.80 -40.92
C ALA A 524 -2.72 28.65 -39.69
N ASP A 525 -3.86 29.32 -39.77
CA ASP A 525 -4.39 30.22 -38.74
C ASP A 525 -5.47 29.51 -37.91
N TRP A 526 -5.33 29.51 -36.59
CA TRP A 526 -6.24 28.87 -35.65
C TRP A 526 -6.69 29.87 -34.56
N SER A 527 -7.85 30.48 -34.78
CA SER A 527 -8.38 31.51 -33.88
C SER A 527 -9.20 30.92 -32.72
N PHE A 528 -8.56 30.78 -31.56
CA PHE A 528 -9.24 30.39 -30.32
C PHE A 528 -10.19 31.48 -29.82
N ARG A 529 -11.49 31.16 -29.71
CA ARG A 529 -12.49 32.00 -29.05
C ARG A 529 -12.67 31.59 -27.58
N GLY A 530 -11.82 32.12 -26.71
CA GLY A 530 -11.99 31.93 -25.26
C GLY A 530 -13.31 32.54 -24.75
N LYS A 531 -14.16 31.71 -24.13
CA LYS A 531 -15.23 32.19 -23.25
C LYS A 531 -14.68 32.21 -21.82
N PHE A 532 -14.69 33.37 -21.18
CA PHE A 532 -14.49 33.43 -19.73
C PHE A 532 -15.76 32.99 -19.01
N ILE A 533 -15.64 32.02 -18.10
CA ILE A 533 -16.64 31.72 -17.07
C ILE A 533 -16.05 32.21 -15.75
N ILE A 534 -16.81 33.00 -15.00
CA ILE A 534 -16.39 33.54 -13.70
C ILE A 534 -17.01 32.67 -12.61
N PHE A 535 -16.17 31.93 -11.88
CA PHE A 535 -16.58 31.27 -10.65
C PHE A 535 -16.62 32.28 -9.51
N ASN A 536 -17.81 32.53 -8.95
CA ASN A 536 -17.96 33.34 -7.75
C ASN A 536 -17.68 32.47 -6.52
N ASN A 537 -16.50 32.64 -5.93
CA ASN A 537 -16.13 31.93 -4.72
C ASN A 537 -16.99 32.42 -3.53
N ARG A 538 -17.82 31.52 -2.99
CA ARG A 538 -18.50 31.69 -1.69
C ARG A 538 -18.12 30.49 -0.83
N GLY A 539 -17.32 30.73 0.21
CA GLY A 539 -16.97 29.69 1.16
C GLY A 539 -18.23 29.14 1.85
N LEU A 540 -18.35 27.82 1.86
CA LEU A 540 -19.29 27.12 2.72
C LEU A 540 -18.61 26.95 4.09
N ILE A 541 -19.33 27.36 5.14
CA ILE A 541 -18.99 26.99 6.51
C ILE A 541 -19.50 25.56 6.67
N HIS A 542 -18.61 24.61 6.99
CA HIS A 542 -19.04 23.29 7.42
C HIS A 542 -19.68 23.42 8.81
N ASP A 543 -20.97 23.13 8.90
CA ASP A 543 -21.67 22.96 10.16
C ASP A 543 -21.45 21.52 10.65
N HIS A 544 -21.25 21.34 11.95
CA HIS A 544 -20.54 20.16 12.48
C HIS A 544 -21.38 19.38 13.52
N GLU A 545 -22.61 19.02 13.15
CA GLU A 545 -23.50 18.20 13.97
C GLU A 545 -23.93 16.91 13.25
N THR A 546 -23.31 15.79 13.64
CA THR A 546 -23.90 14.44 13.57
C THR A 546 -23.78 13.80 14.94
N ASP A 547 -24.89 13.64 15.66
CA ASP A 547 -24.94 13.03 16.99
C ASP A 547 -24.46 11.56 16.94
N PRO A 548 -23.78 11.05 17.99
CA PRO A 548 -23.21 9.71 17.99
C PRO A 548 -24.28 8.63 18.12
N ILE A 549 -24.46 7.84 17.07
CA ILE A 549 -25.20 6.58 17.12
C ILE A 549 -24.39 5.55 17.93
N ARG A 550 -25.08 4.73 18.71
CA ARG A 550 -24.50 3.66 19.55
C ARG A 550 -24.75 2.28 18.92
N ASP A 551 -24.16 1.27 19.57
CA ASP A 551 -24.42 -0.18 19.42
C ASP A 551 -23.75 -0.80 18.16
N TYR A 552 -23.06 -1.95 18.19
CA TYR A 552 -22.80 -2.95 19.26
C TYR A 552 -21.33 -3.45 19.25
N ASP A 553 -20.93 -4.12 20.34
CA ASP A 553 -19.60 -4.76 20.52
C ASP A 553 -19.29 -5.87 19.51
N ILE A 554 -17.99 -6.07 19.24
CA ILE A 554 -17.41 -7.34 18.78
C ILE A 554 -16.42 -7.83 19.85
N ASP A 555 -16.78 -8.87 20.61
CA ASP A 555 -15.95 -9.51 21.63
C ASP A 555 -15.95 -11.04 21.42
N PRO A 556 -14.80 -11.75 21.42
CA PRO A 556 -14.74 -13.11 20.91
C PRO A 556 -15.15 -14.19 21.94
N VAL A 557 -16.10 -15.05 21.50
CA VAL A 557 -16.37 -16.41 22.04
C VAL A 557 -16.96 -16.49 23.47
N GLN A 558 -18.29 -16.42 23.57
CA GLN A 558 -19.13 -17.54 24.07
C GLN A 558 -20.63 -17.23 23.91
N GLY A 559 -21.44 -18.20 23.46
CA GLY A 559 -22.87 -18.01 23.25
C GLY A 559 -23.76 -18.68 24.31
N TYR A 560 -24.96 -18.12 24.55
CA TYR A 560 -26.20 -18.84 24.89
C TYR A 560 -27.44 -17.96 24.63
N ASN A 561 -28.61 -18.60 24.53
CA ASN A 561 -29.92 -18.11 24.05
C ASN A 561 -30.40 -16.67 24.33
N THR A 562 -31.27 -16.22 23.43
CA THR A 562 -32.12 -15.02 23.46
C THR A 562 -33.21 -15.02 24.54
N ASP A 563 -33.76 -13.83 24.84
CA ASP A 563 -35.21 -13.51 24.69
C ASP A 563 -35.59 -12.12 25.27
N VAL A 564 -35.91 -11.14 24.41
CA VAL A 564 -36.67 -9.90 24.75
C VAL A 564 -37.53 -9.47 23.56
N ILE A 565 -38.73 -8.90 23.81
CA ILE A 565 -39.72 -8.49 22.79
C ILE A 565 -40.23 -7.05 23.05
N SER A 566 -40.09 -6.15 22.07
CA SER A 566 -40.88 -4.90 21.84
C SER A 566 -40.29 -4.14 20.64
N ASP A 567 -40.95 -3.67 19.57
CA ASP A 567 -42.36 -3.34 19.21
C ASP A 567 -42.78 -1.85 19.43
N TYR A 568 -43.32 -1.22 18.37
CA TYR A 568 -43.80 0.19 18.22
C TYR A 568 -42.76 1.34 18.41
N SER A 569 -42.86 2.53 17.76
CA SER A 569 -43.74 3.05 16.69
C SER A 569 -43.20 4.34 16.01
N THR A 570 -43.71 4.61 14.80
CA THR A 570 -43.55 5.83 13.95
C THR A 570 -43.74 7.21 14.61
N ASN A 571 -43.16 8.27 13.99
CA ASN A 571 -43.77 9.61 13.94
C ASN A 571 -43.31 10.44 12.71
N CYS A 572 -44.18 11.33 12.21
CA CYS A 572 -43.90 12.30 11.14
C CYS A 572 -44.59 13.65 11.45
N ILE A 573 -43.92 14.79 11.21
CA ILE A 573 -44.52 16.15 11.32
C ILE A 573 -44.05 17.05 10.16
N TYR A 574 -44.88 18.02 9.77
CA TYR A 574 -44.75 18.88 8.59
C TYR A 574 -44.17 20.29 8.86
N LEU A 575 -43.52 20.83 7.81
CA LEU A 575 -43.39 22.23 7.35
C LEU A 575 -43.85 23.41 8.24
N TYR A 576 -43.09 24.53 8.17
CA TYR A 576 -43.64 25.88 7.94
C TYR A 576 -42.64 26.79 7.20
N ASP A 577 -43.16 27.81 6.49
CA ASP A 577 -42.42 28.84 5.74
C ASP A 577 -43.02 30.24 6.04
N SER A 578 -42.19 31.28 6.10
CA SER A 578 -42.65 32.69 6.14
C SER A 578 -41.54 33.73 5.84
N GLY A 579 -41.50 34.24 4.61
CA GLY A 579 -41.61 35.68 4.32
C GLY A 579 -40.50 36.67 4.72
N SER A 580 -39.72 37.08 3.70
CA SER A 580 -39.37 38.48 3.33
C SER A 580 -39.05 39.56 4.40
N ASP A 581 -37.90 40.24 4.22
CA ASP A 581 -37.92 41.68 3.88
C ASP A 581 -36.62 42.14 3.15
N SER A 582 -36.44 43.44 2.92
CA SER A 582 -35.53 44.05 1.94
C SER A 582 -34.62 45.16 2.52
N TYR A 583 -33.48 45.49 1.87
CA TYR A 583 -32.92 46.86 1.79
C TYR A 583 -31.81 47.03 0.71
N GLU A 584 -31.21 48.23 0.64
CA GLU A 584 -30.55 48.83 -0.55
C GLU A 584 -29.08 48.46 -0.87
N ARG A 585 -28.62 48.90 -2.06
CA ARG A 585 -27.23 48.82 -2.55
C ARG A 585 -26.41 50.07 -2.18
N GLN A 586 -25.10 49.91 -1.99
CA GLN A 586 -24.10 50.87 -2.48
C GLN A 586 -22.93 50.14 -3.14
N SER A 587 -22.19 50.84 -4.00
CA SER A 587 -21.16 50.27 -4.87
C SER A 587 -19.85 51.04 -4.76
N GLN A 588 -18.72 50.33 -4.74
CA GLN A 588 -17.41 50.89 -5.08
C GLN A 588 -16.69 50.00 -6.10
N GLN A 589 -15.94 50.65 -6.99
CA GLN A 589 -15.08 50.02 -7.98
C GLN A 589 -13.63 50.09 -7.47
N CYS A 590 -12.85 49.03 -7.67
CA CYS A 590 -11.39 49.12 -7.68
C CYS A 590 -10.87 48.54 -9.00
N SER A 591 -9.91 49.25 -9.60
CA SER A 591 -9.43 48.96 -10.96
C SER A 591 -8.23 48.03 -10.95
N VAL A 592 -8.18 47.09 -11.89
CA VAL A 592 -6.99 46.29 -12.18
C VAL A 592 -6.00 47.10 -13.00
N ASN A 593 -4.73 47.10 -12.61
CA ASN A 593 -3.60 47.52 -13.46
C ASN A 593 -2.73 46.31 -13.77
N VAL A 594 -2.32 46.17 -15.05
CA VAL A 594 -1.43 45.11 -15.53
C VAL A 594 -0.10 45.74 -15.92
N CYS A 595 1.01 45.13 -15.48
CA CYS A 595 2.34 45.39 -16.00
C CYS A 595 3.01 44.05 -16.36
N CYS A 596 3.54 43.96 -17.58
CA CYS A 596 4.40 42.85 -18.02
C CYS A 596 5.86 43.24 -17.80
N GLY A 597 6.78 42.26 -17.73
CA GLY A 597 8.21 42.54 -17.76
C GLY A 597 9.09 41.31 -17.57
N ASP A 598 9.79 40.89 -18.63
CA ASP A 598 10.98 40.02 -18.54
C ASP A 598 12.14 40.76 -17.86
N GLY A 599 13.08 40.02 -17.25
CA GLY A 599 14.30 40.65 -16.72
C GLY A 599 15.22 39.74 -15.90
N SER A 600 16.05 38.92 -16.56
CA SER A 600 17.12 38.16 -15.90
C SER A 600 18.42 38.97 -15.79
N THR A 601 18.87 39.28 -14.57
CA THR A 601 20.25 39.76 -14.31
C THR A 601 20.76 39.30 -12.93
N HIS A 602 21.95 38.68 -12.91
CA HIS A 602 22.75 38.50 -11.68
C HIS A 602 23.27 39.85 -11.15
N PHE A 603 23.55 39.92 -9.84
CA PHE A 603 24.69 40.69 -9.31
C PHE A 603 25.16 40.10 -7.97
N ASP A 604 26.48 40.00 -7.79
CA ASP A 604 27.14 39.59 -6.54
C ASP A 604 27.53 40.80 -5.67
N GLY A 605 27.66 40.58 -4.34
CA GLY A 605 28.82 41.13 -3.61
C GLY A 605 28.63 41.98 -2.33
N PHE A 606 29.37 41.56 -1.28
CA PHE A 606 30.09 42.39 -0.29
C PHE A 606 29.36 43.27 0.76
N THR A 607 29.14 42.66 1.94
CA THR A 607 29.70 43.02 3.29
C THR A 607 29.78 44.46 3.86
N ASP A 608 29.41 44.53 5.15
CA ASP A 608 30.00 45.30 6.27
C ASP A 608 29.95 46.85 6.37
N TRP A 609 29.21 47.34 7.38
CA TRP A 609 29.63 48.30 8.46
C TRP A 609 28.47 48.42 9.49
N ILE A 610 28.64 48.32 10.82
CA ILE A 610 29.41 49.07 11.85
C ILE A 610 28.71 50.33 12.40
N CYS A 611 28.74 50.47 13.74
CA CYS A 611 28.20 51.56 14.61
C CYS A 611 26.66 51.73 14.63
N SER A 612 25.89 51.45 15.69
CA SER A 612 25.99 51.59 17.16
C SER A 612 25.76 52.99 17.74
N HIS A 613 24.75 53.10 18.62
CA HIS A 613 24.61 54.01 19.78
C HIS A 613 23.82 53.17 20.83
N SER A 614 24.31 52.79 22.02
CA SER A 614 24.64 53.58 23.23
C SER A 614 23.41 54.23 23.88
N ASN A 615 23.14 54.22 25.19
CA ASN A 615 23.79 53.71 26.43
C ASN A 615 22.70 53.71 27.56
N LEU A 616 22.74 53.12 28.76
CA LEU A 616 23.73 52.48 29.65
C LEU A 616 23.21 51.07 30.11
N ASN A 617 23.87 50.17 30.89
CA ASN A 617 24.80 50.21 32.04
C ASN A 617 24.09 50.61 33.38
N LEU A 618 24.25 49.93 34.54
CA LEU A 618 25.37 49.13 35.10
C LEU A 618 24.95 47.97 36.06
N ASN A 619 25.74 46.88 36.01
CA ASN A 619 26.11 45.89 37.04
C ASN A 619 25.58 45.99 38.51
N ARG A 620 25.20 44.84 39.10
CA ARG A 620 26.11 44.05 39.99
C ARG A 620 25.58 42.64 40.38
N ARG A 621 26.50 41.80 40.88
CA ARG A 621 26.30 40.40 41.33
C ARG A 621 25.75 40.32 42.77
N GLY A 622 25.03 39.25 43.12
CA GLY A 622 24.67 38.93 44.51
C GLY A 622 23.94 37.60 44.71
N SER A 623 24.63 36.59 45.25
CA SER A 623 24.11 35.26 45.59
C SER A 623 23.29 35.23 46.90
N GLY A 624 22.25 34.38 47.02
CA GLY A 624 21.70 34.04 48.36
C GLY A 624 20.40 33.23 48.44
N LEU A 625 20.53 31.96 48.84
CA LEU A 625 19.68 31.18 49.78
C LEU A 625 18.15 30.97 49.56
N GLN A 626 17.71 29.77 49.95
CA GLN A 626 16.29 29.35 50.10
C GLN A 626 15.66 29.89 51.40
N CYS A 627 14.33 30.09 51.43
CA CYS A 627 13.39 29.70 52.50
C CYS A 627 11.95 30.22 52.25
N GLY A 628 10.91 29.54 52.78
CA GLY A 628 9.57 30.16 52.96
C GLY A 628 8.32 29.27 52.81
N ASP A 629 8.01 28.38 53.77
CA ASP A 629 6.69 27.69 53.88
C ASP A 629 5.60 28.58 54.52
N LYS A 630 4.33 28.17 54.36
CA LYS A 630 3.05 28.53 55.06
C LYS A 630 2.08 29.43 54.28
N ARG A 631 0.75 29.39 54.48
CA ARG A 631 -0.28 28.34 54.79
C ARG A 631 -1.59 29.04 55.25
N PHE A 632 -2.75 28.40 55.01
CA PHE A 632 -4.02 28.46 55.80
C PHE A 632 -4.92 29.73 55.83
N ARG A 633 -6.15 29.63 55.28
CA ARG A 633 -7.49 29.58 55.97
C ARG A 633 -8.63 29.64 54.89
N ARG A 634 -9.66 28.77 54.90
CA ARG A 634 -10.92 28.70 55.72
C ARG A 634 -11.91 29.88 55.49
N VAL A 635 -13.25 29.75 55.53
CA VAL A 635 -14.26 28.64 55.47
C VAL A 635 -15.66 29.30 55.41
N VAL A 636 -16.65 28.73 54.70
CA VAL A 636 -18.11 28.95 54.94
C VAL A 636 -18.89 27.64 54.64
N GLN A 637 -20.07 27.46 55.25
CA GLN A 637 -20.97 26.29 55.18
C GLN A 637 -22.45 26.82 55.08
N PHE A 638 -23.57 26.07 55.11
CA PHE A 638 -23.90 24.71 55.59
C PHE A 638 -25.36 24.37 55.19
N ARG A 639 -25.70 23.12 54.77
CA ARG A 639 -26.93 22.33 55.16
C ARG A 639 -27.22 21.13 54.22
N GLY A 640 -28.01 20.18 54.74
CA GLY A 640 -28.61 19.03 54.04
C GLY A 640 -29.61 18.31 54.96
N THR A 641 -30.28 17.25 54.51
CA THR A 641 -31.29 16.49 55.31
C THR A 641 -31.24 14.98 55.00
N LEU A 642 -31.57 14.14 55.98
CA LEU A 642 -31.68 12.68 55.88
C LEU A 642 -33.09 12.20 55.55
N GLN A 643 -33.23 11.01 54.96
CA GLN A 643 -34.22 10.03 55.42
C GLN A 643 -33.76 8.58 55.19
N LEU A 644 -34.30 7.64 55.98
CA LEU A 644 -33.95 6.20 55.97
C LEU A 644 -35.15 5.34 55.55
N CYS A 645 -34.86 4.18 54.96
CA CYS A 645 -35.64 2.94 55.11
C CYS A 645 -34.67 1.72 55.16
N LEU A 646 -35.15 0.57 55.62
CA LEU A 646 -34.30 -0.52 56.14
C LEU A 646 -34.94 -1.91 55.94
N PHE A 647 -34.19 -2.99 56.23
CA PHE A 647 -34.54 -4.44 56.12
C PHE A 647 -34.49 -5.03 54.69
N ALA A 648 -34.06 -6.29 54.45
CA ALA A 648 -33.45 -7.31 55.32
C ALA A 648 -32.49 -8.25 54.54
N ARG A 649 -31.68 -9.06 55.26
CA ARG A 649 -30.83 -10.14 54.73
C ARG A 649 -31.55 -11.50 54.69
N ILE A 650 -31.21 -12.37 53.75
CA ILE A 650 -30.96 -13.81 53.99
C ILE A 650 -29.65 -14.25 53.27
N LEU A 651 -28.98 -15.26 53.83
CA LEU A 651 -27.70 -15.88 53.43
C LEU A 651 -27.81 -16.60 52.05
N SER A 652 -26.76 -17.07 51.36
CA SER A 652 -25.45 -17.66 51.75
C SER A 652 -24.54 -17.79 50.48
N THR A 653 -23.28 -18.27 50.40
CA THR A 653 -22.38 -18.98 51.34
C THR A 653 -20.87 -18.59 51.18
N ARG A 654 -20.11 -19.29 50.32
CA ARG A 654 -18.63 -19.38 50.14
C ARG A 654 -18.37 -20.08 48.78
N ALA A 655 -17.16 -20.14 48.18
CA ALA A 655 -15.80 -19.96 48.72
C ALA A 655 -14.81 -19.32 47.72
N LEU A 656 -13.70 -18.83 48.25
CA LEU A 656 -12.52 -18.34 47.53
C LEU A 656 -11.46 -19.46 47.45
N TYR A 657 -10.61 -19.49 46.42
CA TYR A 657 -9.33 -20.20 46.46
C TYR A 657 -8.21 -19.41 45.77
N LEU A 658 -7.10 -19.25 46.48
CA LEU A 658 -5.80 -18.82 45.96
C LEU A 658 -4.97 -20.06 45.61
N HIS A 659 -3.96 -19.93 44.76
CA HIS A 659 -2.81 -20.83 44.81
C HIS A 659 -1.48 -20.13 44.53
N VAL A 660 -0.41 -20.63 45.16
CA VAL A 660 0.95 -20.08 45.10
C VAL A 660 1.96 -21.18 44.79
N VAL A 661 2.97 -20.79 44.01
CA VAL A 661 4.22 -21.46 43.59
C VAL A 661 4.83 -22.46 44.60
N ARG A 662 5.26 -23.65 44.14
CA ARG A 662 6.66 -24.16 44.26
C ARG A 662 6.98 -25.53 43.62
N ASN A 663 8.28 -25.67 43.30
CA ASN A 663 8.98 -26.75 42.61
C ASN A 663 9.02 -28.12 43.33
N ALA A 664 9.21 -29.21 42.56
CA ALA A 664 10.06 -30.36 42.93
C ALA A 664 10.52 -31.15 41.67
N HIS A 665 11.58 -31.96 41.78
CA HIS A 665 12.20 -32.75 40.70
C HIS A 665 11.81 -34.26 40.77
N LEU A 666 11.98 -35.03 39.68
CA LEU A 666 12.97 -36.15 39.54
C LEU A 666 12.64 -37.19 38.43
N VAL A 667 13.64 -37.48 37.59
CA VAL A 667 14.06 -38.83 37.08
C VAL A 667 13.08 -39.68 36.23
N GLN A 668 13.22 -39.55 34.90
CA GLN A 668 13.84 -40.53 33.99
C GLN A 668 13.60 -42.06 34.19
N CYS A 669 13.05 -42.74 33.17
CA CYS A 669 13.57 -44.02 32.65
C CYS A 669 13.01 -44.41 31.25
N HIS A 670 13.71 -45.30 30.54
CA HIS A 670 13.35 -45.81 29.20
C HIS A 670 12.33 -46.96 29.23
N GLY A 671 11.60 -47.19 28.14
CA GLY A 671 10.76 -48.40 27.95
C GLY A 671 10.36 -48.63 26.48
N CYS A 672 10.78 -49.76 25.89
CA CYS A 672 10.66 -50.03 24.45
C CYS A 672 9.24 -50.25 23.91
N ALA A 673 9.06 -49.75 22.69
CA ALA A 673 8.10 -50.14 21.66
C ALA A 673 7.63 -51.61 21.60
N ARG A 674 6.36 -51.82 21.17
CA ARG A 674 6.00 -52.45 19.88
C ARG A 674 4.49 -52.55 19.63
N MET A 675 4.10 -52.53 18.34
CA MET A 675 3.08 -53.35 17.62
C MET A 675 1.76 -53.75 18.32
N SER A 676 0.60 -53.88 17.65
CA SER A 676 0.14 -53.56 16.27
C SER A 676 -1.32 -54.07 16.12
N ILE A 677 -2.02 -53.72 15.02
CA ILE A 677 -3.34 -54.28 14.61
C ILE A 677 -4.52 -53.75 15.47
N GLY A 678 -5.69 -53.39 14.93
CA GLY A 678 -6.14 -53.34 13.53
C GLY A 678 -7.50 -54.04 13.31
N LYS A 679 -8.30 -53.52 12.36
CA LYS A 679 -9.76 -53.72 12.14
C LYS A 679 -10.60 -52.76 13.00
N ARG A 680 -11.52 -51.95 12.44
CA ARG A 680 -12.68 -52.26 11.57
C ARG A 680 -13.73 -53.13 12.26
N ALA A 681 -14.77 -52.50 12.81
CA ALA A 681 -16.05 -52.51 12.11
C ALA A 681 -16.12 -51.21 11.29
#